data_AF-A0A832F6W1-F1
#
_entry.id   AF-A0A832F6W1-F1
#
_cell.length_a   1.000
_cell.length_b   1.000
_cell.length_c   1.000
_cell.angle_alpha   90.00
_cell.angle_beta   90.00
_cell.angle_gamma   90.00
#
_symmetry.space_group_name_H-M   'P 1'
#
loop_
_entity.id
_entity.type
_entity.pdbx_description
1 polymer ?
#
loop_
_entity_poly.entity_id
_entity_poly.type
_entity_poly.pdbx_seq_one_letter_code
_entity_poly.pdbx_strand_id
1 'polypeptide(L)'
;AGEKNFSLKVEMPNEPIYNYKELREKFSLDKESIARVERIISLIKENRKSILFVNTRQVAESLGSKIIHLSNIYKFGPVAIHHSSLDKEERIKVEDAFKKGEIKSIIATSSLELGIDIGDVDLVMQYGSPKQVTRLIQRVGRSGHGIKGEAKGTVIVGSVIDALESGTIARLSIERRLEKNSMERNPADVAANQIASIALEYNGISESKVIKIFSRAGPFIDLKKETLEGILKTLEEQHIIKCANGFILRGSRTLKYFINNISVIPDVSRFIVKNITTNKIISSLDERFVANYIDEGSDFIAKGLPWHVVSIDKGVIYVEPSTSIEAAIPDWEGEDIPVSFEVANAVGNLLEKEEINFIEKNISNELSKEISLFFEKQNKYYRFKSGTIPVEIREDYVIIYSPLGKLANDFLGKIIGSIFTADAGTITIKSTPYAIILDTSLAKKRPNIKRDLSILKEFNIENLINNSAIIAQSELFRYKFIQTAKLFGIIEKNATITRNIADKLIQLYKGSEIYKEVLRDLYKNYYDVEHVNEFLSSLRTGSLRFEFYDFGELSPFANEVLRSAYYYKELLLPVTPGSIELKQFIEGMEGKKVELLCTFCGFRFSKILSELKEGEKIKCPACGSNMVSVYKEEYMESIEKVKKSEKLSEKERQYYSESLTCADLINEYGKRALVALSTYGIGVKTAAKILKMVRSDYKYFLIDLIEAQKNYIKYRKFWRE
;
A
#
# COMPACT_ATOMS: atom_id res chain seq x y z
N ALA A 1 30.42 3.80 -28.70
CA ALA A 1 29.29 2.85 -28.69
C ALA A 1 28.05 3.60 -29.16
N GLY A 2 27.23 3.01 -30.04
CA GLY A 2 26.11 3.71 -30.69
C GLY A 2 25.11 4.27 -29.68
N GLU A 3 24.81 5.56 -29.80
CA GLU A 3 23.90 6.25 -28.90
C GLU A 3 22.44 5.96 -29.30
N LYS A 4 21.63 5.51 -28.36
CA LYS A 4 20.19 5.30 -28.57
C LYS A 4 19.47 6.66 -28.42
N ASN A 5 18.78 7.10 -29.46
CA ASN A 5 17.98 8.32 -29.43
C ASN A 5 16.63 8.06 -28.73
N PHE A 6 16.13 9.06 -28.00
CA PHE A 6 14.83 9.00 -27.31
C PHE A 6 13.85 9.98 -27.96
N SER A 7 12.67 9.47 -28.34
CA SER A 7 11.52 10.27 -28.74
C SER A 7 10.47 10.20 -27.63
N LEU A 8 10.43 11.23 -26.79
CA LEU A 8 9.53 11.34 -25.63
C LEU A 8 8.46 12.39 -25.87
N LYS A 9 7.20 11.99 -25.69
CA LYS A 9 6.03 12.87 -25.76
C LYS A 9 5.23 12.80 -24.46
N VAL A 10 4.70 13.93 -24.01
CA VAL A 10 3.79 14.05 -22.87
C VAL A 10 2.45 14.59 -23.37
N GLU A 11 1.36 13.94 -22.99
CA GLU A 11 0.01 14.27 -23.42
C GLU A 11 -0.93 14.30 -22.21
N MET A 12 -1.87 15.25 -22.21
CA MET A 12 -2.97 15.31 -21.24
C MET A 12 -4.32 15.26 -21.99
N PRO A 13 -4.83 14.05 -22.31
CA PRO A 13 -6.11 13.90 -22.99
C PRO A 13 -7.27 14.32 -22.08
N ASN A 14 -8.03 15.34 -22.50
CA ASN A 14 -9.20 15.85 -21.77
C ASN A 14 -10.53 15.61 -22.48
N GLU A 15 -10.49 15.32 -23.79
CA GLU A 15 -11.66 15.10 -24.62
C GLU A 15 -11.72 13.64 -25.11
N PRO A 16 -12.80 12.89 -24.79
CA PRO A 16 -13.03 11.56 -25.33
C PRO A 16 -13.06 11.56 -26.87
N ILE A 17 -12.40 10.57 -27.46
CA ILE A 17 -12.30 10.37 -28.92
C ILE A 17 -13.39 9.39 -29.39
N TYR A 18 -13.57 8.29 -28.66
CA TYR A 18 -14.44 7.17 -29.06
C TYR A 18 -15.77 7.14 -28.30
N ASN A 19 -15.85 7.77 -27.13
CA ASN A 19 -16.99 7.76 -26.22
C ASN A 19 -17.55 6.35 -25.96
N TYR A 20 -16.68 5.41 -25.55
CA TYR A 20 -17.12 4.05 -25.20
C TYR A 20 -18.15 4.07 -24.07
N LYS A 21 -19.35 3.52 -24.32
CA LYS A 21 -20.48 3.59 -23.38
C LYS A 21 -20.18 2.92 -22.05
N GLU A 22 -19.45 1.81 -22.08
CA GLU A 22 -19.06 1.02 -20.91
C GLU A 22 -18.25 1.85 -19.92
N LEU A 23 -17.43 2.79 -20.40
CA LEU A 23 -16.62 3.63 -19.51
C LEU A 23 -17.49 4.54 -18.65
N ARG A 24 -18.63 5.03 -19.16
CA ARG A 24 -19.60 5.83 -18.41
C ARG A 24 -20.57 4.95 -17.62
N GLU A 25 -21.20 3.99 -18.28
CA GLU A 25 -22.33 3.24 -17.72
C GLU A 25 -21.90 2.15 -16.75
N LYS A 26 -20.76 1.48 -17.01
CA LYS A 26 -20.29 0.34 -16.20
C LYS A 26 -19.21 0.75 -15.21
N PHE A 27 -18.29 1.63 -15.62
CA PHE A 27 -17.15 2.04 -14.80
C PHE A 27 -17.31 3.42 -14.16
N SER A 28 -18.39 4.14 -14.48
CA SER A 28 -18.73 5.46 -13.89
C SER A 28 -17.58 6.46 -13.93
N LEU A 29 -16.78 6.44 -15.01
CA LEU A 29 -15.66 7.35 -15.18
C LEU A 29 -16.13 8.74 -15.58
N ASP A 30 -15.42 9.75 -15.07
CA ASP A 30 -15.55 11.13 -15.52
C ASP A 30 -14.99 11.30 -16.95
N LYS A 31 -15.27 12.46 -17.54
CA LYS A 31 -14.90 12.78 -18.93
C LYS A 31 -13.40 12.71 -19.19
N GLU A 32 -12.57 13.22 -18.28
CA GLU A 32 -11.11 13.29 -18.43
C GLU A 32 -10.51 11.87 -18.30
N SER A 33 -11.00 11.07 -17.36
CA SER A 33 -10.62 9.67 -17.21
C SER A 33 -10.93 8.84 -18.46
N ILE A 34 -12.10 9.07 -19.08
CA ILE A 34 -12.47 8.43 -20.34
C ILE A 34 -11.49 8.81 -21.45
N ALA A 35 -11.18 10.10 -21.60
CA ALA A 35 -10.27 10.59 -22.63
C ALA A 35 -8.89 9.91 -22.54
N ARG A 36 -8.35 9.77 -21.33
CA ARG A 36 -7.07 9.08 -21.09
C ARG A 36 -7.11 7.59 -21.45
N VAL A 37 -8.14 6.87 -21.01
CA VAL A 37 -8.30 5.45 -21.34
C VAL A 37 -8.43 5.25 -22.86
N GLU A 38 -9.20 6.11 -23.52
CA GLU A 38 -9.37 6.05 -24.97
C GLU A 38 -8.08 6.38 -25.72
N ARG A 39 -7.28 7.32 -25.22
CA ARG A 39 -5.97 7.61 -25.80
C ARG A 39 -5.01 6.43 -25.66
N ILE A 40 -4.98 5.77 -24.49
CA ILE A 40 -4.20 4.53 -24.29
C ILE A 40 -4.61 3.48 -25.34
N ILE A 41 -5.92 3.29 -25.52
CA ILE A 41 -6.45 2.32 -26.50
C ILE A 41 -6.05 2.71 -27.94
N SER A 42 -6.08 4.00 -28.29
CA SER A 42 -5.62 4.49 -29.59
C SER A 42 -4.13 4.17 -29.81
N LEU A 43 -3.28 4.43 -28.82
CA LEU A 43 -1.85 4.09 -28.90
C LEU A 43 -1.59 2.59 -28.99
N ILE A 44 -2.37 1.76 -28.29
CA ILE A 44 -2.33 0.30 -28.44
C ILE A 44 -2.74 -0.12 -29.86
N LYS A 45 -3.75 0.52 -30.45
CA LYS A 45 -4.18 0.23 -31.84
C LYS A 45 -3.09 0.56 -32.85
N GLU A 46 -2.45 1.71 -32.71
CA GLU A 46 -1.45 2.28 -33.62
C GLU A 46 -0.13 1.50 -33.67
N ASN A 47 0.19 0.70 -32.66
CA ASN A 47 1.46 -0.03 -32.54
C ASN A 47 1.26 -1.55 -32.62
N ARG A 48 2.30 -2.33 -32.98
CA ARG A 48 2.20 -3.80 -33.00
C ARG A 48 2.40 -4.38 -31.60
N LYS A 49 3.38 -3.89 -30.86
CA LYS A 49 3.63 -4.26 -29.46
C LYS A 49 3.90 -3.04 -28.60
N SER A 50 3.23 -2.95 -27.45
CA SER A 50 3.41 -1.83 -26.52
C SER A 50 3.43 -2.26 -25.06
N ILE A 51 4.03 -1.44 -24.20
CA ILE A 51 4.00 -1.63 -22.75
C ILE A 51 3.48 -0.36 -22.11
N LEU A 52 2.46 -0.47 -21.26
CA LEU A 52 1.98 0.62 -20.42
C LEU A 52 2.54 0.46 -19.00
N PHE A 53 3.46 1.33 -18.60
CA PHE A 53 3.91 1.39 -17.21
C PHE A 53 2.96 2.23 -16.36
N VAL A 54 2.72 1.74 -15.15
CA VAL A 54 1.99 2.44 -14.08
C VAL A 54 2.83 2.40 -12.79
N ASN A 55 2.61 3.35 -11.89
CA ASN A 55 3.43 3.46 -10.69
C ASN A 55 3.03 2.47 -9.58
N THR A 56 1.76 2.09 -9.50
CA THR A 56 1.25 1.22 -8.42
C THR A 56 0.52 0.00 -8.95
N ARG A 57 0.50 -1.08 -8.15
CA ARG A 57 -0.23 -2.31 -8.49
C ARG A 57 -1.75 -2.06 -8.58
N GLN A 58 -2.28 -1.21 -7.70
CA GLN A 58 -3.69 -0.84 -7.67
C GLN A 58 -4.12 -0.19 -8.98
N VAL A 59 -3.30 0.71 -9.54
CA VAL A 59 -3.55 1.32 -10.84
C VAL A 59 -3.41 0.29 -11.96
N ALA A 60 -2.44 -0.62 -11.91
CA ALA A 60 -2.27 -1.69 -12.89
C ALA A 60 -3.53 -2.56 -13.01
N GLU A 61 -4.06 -3.01 -11.87
CA GLU A 61 -5.27 -3.83 -11.77
C GLU A 61 -6.52 -3.04 -12.20
N SER A 62 -6.66 -1.81 -11.70
CA SER A 62 -7.84 -0.98 -11.97
C SER A 62 -7.93 -0.57 -13.44
N LEU A 63 -6.83 -0.08 -14.01
CA LEU A 63 -6.76 0.33 -15.41
C LEU A 63 -6.74 -0.88 -16.34
N GLY A 64 -6.01 -1.93 -15.97
CA GLY A 64 -5.87 -3.15 -16.75
C GLY A 64 -7.17 -3.92 -16.89
N SER A 65 -7.92 -4.10 -15.81
CA SER A 65 -9.25 -4.75 -15.88
C SER A 65 -10.21 -4.01 -16.83
N LYS A 66 -10.19 -2.67 -16.84
CA LYS A 66 -11.00 -1.84 -17.76
C LYS A 66 -10.55 -2.03 -19.22
N ILE A 67 -9.26 -1.95 -19.50
CA ILE A 67 -8.72 -2.08 -20.86
C ILE A 67 -8.92 -3.51 -21.38
N ILE A 68 -8.71 -4.54 -20.56
CA ILE A 68 -8.97 -5.94 -20.92
C ILE A 68 -10.45 -6.17 -21.22
N HIS A 69 -11.34 -5.58 -20.42
CA HIS A 69 -12.77 -5.66 -20.69
C HIS A 69 -13.11 -5.05 -22.06
N LEU A 70 -12.57 -3.87 -22.35
CA LEU A 70 -12.76 -3.20 -23.63
C LEU A 70 -12.09 -3.95 -24.80
N SER A 71 -10.95 -4.62 -24.59
CA SER A 71 -10.28 -5.37 -25.67
C SER A 71 -11.12 -6.54 -26.17
N ASN A 72 -11.92 -7.13 -25.28
CA ASN A 72 -12.86 -8.20 -25.61
C ASN A 72 -14.07 -7.71 -26.41
N ILE A 73 -14.42 -6.42 -26.32
CA ILE A 73 -15.56 -5.80 -27.01
C ILE A 73 -15.11 -5.16 -28.33
N TYR A 74 -14.07 -4.33 -28.29
CA TYR A 74 -13.68 -3.41 -29.37
C TYR A 74 -12.49 -3.86 -30.22
N LYS A 75 -12.08 -5.13 -30.11
CA LYS A 75 -11.07 -5.81 -30.95
C LYS A 75 -9.83 -4.96 -31.29
N PHE A 76 -9.09 -4.51 -30.28
CA PHE A 76 -7.82 -3.80 -30.47
C PHE A 76 -6.57 -4.60 -30.10
N GLY A 77 -6.73 -5.90 -29.84
CA GLY A 77 -5.68 -6.85 -29.51
C GLY A 77 -5.67 -7.23 -28.03
N PRO A 78 -5.19 -8.43 -27.68
CA PRO A 78 -5.15 -8.88 -26.29
C PRO A 78 -4.22 -8.03 -25.42
N VAL A 79 -4.67 -7.74 -24.20
CA VAL A 79 -3.93 -6.99 -23.19
C VAL A 79 -3.78 -7.86 -21.95
N ALA A 80 -2.64 -7.79 -21.28
CA ALA A 80 -2.38 -8.50 -20.02
C ALA A 80 -1.81 -7.56 -18.94
N ILE A 81 -1.92 -7.97 -17.69
CA ILE A 81 -1.34 -7.26 -16.53
C ILE A 81 -0.08 -8.01 -16.09
N HIS A 82 0.94 -7.26 -15.64
CA HIS A 82 2.17 -7.83 -15.13
C HIS A 82 2.71 -7.07 -13.91
N HIS A 83 2.78 -7.73 -12.76
CA HIS A 83 3.38 -7.15 -11.55
C HIS A 83 3.99 -8.22 -10.63
N SER A 84 4.85 -7.81 -9.70
CA SER A 84 5.59 -8.71 -8.81
C SER A 84 4.73 -9.60 -7.89
N SER A 85 3.46 -9.24 -7.67
CA SER A 85 2.53 -10.07 -6.88
C SER A 85 1.86 -11.20 -7.67
N LEU A 86 2.10 -11.32 -8.98
CA LEU A 86 1.63 -12.46 -9.76
C LEU A 86 2.54 -13.68 -9.53
N ASP A 87 1.95 -14.86 -9.59
CA ASP A 87 2.69 -16.12 -9.46
C ASP A 87 3.75 -16.23 -10.56
N LYS A 88 4.90 -16.86 -10.22
CA LYS A 88 6.03 -16.98 -11.14
C LYS A 88 5.61 -17.62 -12.48
N GLU A 89 4.78 -18.66 -12.42
CA GLU A 89 4.29 -19.35 -13.63
C GLU A 89 3.42 -18.44 -14.50
N GLU A 90 2.58 -17.60 -13.88
CA GLU A 90 1.73 -16.65 -14.61
C GLU A 90 2.56 -15.57 -15.29
N ARG A 91 3.58 -15.04 -14.59
CA ARG A 91 4.52 -14.07 -15.17
C ARG A 91 5.23 -14.63 -16.40
N ILE A 92 5.79 -15.84 -16.29
CA ILE A 92 6.47 -16.51 -17.42
C ILE A 92 5.52 -16.71 -18.60
N LYS A 93 4.26 -17.13 -18.35
CA LYS A 93 3.25 -17.28 -19.40
C LYS A 93 2.96 -15.97 -20.13
N VAL A 94 2.80 -14.87 -19.39
CA VAL A 94 2.56 -13.54 -19.97
C VAL A 94 3.78 -13.05 -20.76
N GLU A 95 4.99 -13.22 -20.22
CA GLU A 95 6.24 -12.87 -20.88
C GLU A 95 6.41 -13.64 -22.21
N ASP A 96 6.19 -14.95 -22.20
CA ASP A 96 6.29 -15.80 -23.39
C ASP A 96 5.23 -15.47 -24.45
N ALA A 97 3.98 -15.27 -24.04
CA ALA A 97 2.88 -14.90 -24.94
C ALA A 97 3.12 -13.53 -25.58
N PHE A 98 3.66 -12.57 -24.83
CA PHE A 98 4.06 -11.27 -25.38
C PHE A 98 5.24 -11.37 -26.33
N LYS A 99 6.25 -12.19 -26.01
CA LYS A 99 7.38 -12.46 -26.91
C LYS A 99 6.91 -13.06 -28.23
N LYS A 100 5.98 -14.02 -28.20
CA LYS A 100 5.34 -14.65 -29.38
C LYS A 100 4.40 -13.72 -30.16
N GLY A 101 4.00 -12.58 -29.60
CA GLY A 101 3.06 -11.65 -30.22
C GLY A 101 1.59 -12.04 -30.08
N GLU A 102 1.28 -12.97 -29.18
CA GLU A 102 -0.09 -13.34 -28.81
C GLU A 102 -0.75 -12.24 -27.96
N ILE A 103 0.06 -11.53 -27.17
CA ILE A 103 -0.35 -10.34 -26.41
C ILE A 103 0.15 -9.09 -27.13
N LYS A 104 -0.75 -8.15 -27.37
CA LYS A 104 -0.44 -6.88 -28.04
C LYS A 104 0.13 -5.84 -27.07
N SER A 105 -0.39 -5.79 -25.85
CA SER A 105 0.06 -4.84 -24.84
C SER A 105 0.14 -5.44 -23.44
N ILE A 106 1.17 -5.08 -22.68
CA ILE A 106 1.25 -5.40 -21.25
C ILE A 106 1.13 -4.12 -20.42
N ILE A 107 0.31 -4.16 -19.39
CA ILE A 107 0.22 -3.13 -18.35
C ILE A 107 1.06 -3.58 -17.17
N ALA A 108 2.14 -2.88 -16.88
CA ALA A 108 3.15 -3.31 -15.92
C ALA A 108 3.51 -2.27 -14.87
N THR A 109 3.95 -2.75 -13.71
CA THR A 109 4.67 -1.94 -12.71
C THR A 109 6.17 -1.95 -13.01
N SER A 110 7.04 -1.68 -12.02
CA SER A 110 8.50 -1.81 -12.17
C SER A 110 8.98 -3.24 -12.47
N SER A 111 8.11 -4.24 -12.46
CA SER A 111 8.45 -5.63 -12.77
C SER A 111 9.04 -5.87 -14.17
N LEU A 112 8.73 -5.01 -15.14
CA LEU A 112 9.28 -5.09 -16.51
C LEU A 112 10.31 -3.99 -16.80
N GLU A 113 10.71 -3.22 -15.79
CA GLU A 113 11.62 -2.08 -15.95
C GLU A 113 13.07 -2.52 -16.20
N LEU A 114 13.49 -3.61 -15.55
CA LEU A 114 14.86 -4.11 -15.57
C LEU A 114 15.03 -5.33 -16.49
N GLY A 115 15.97 -5.23 -17.43
CA GLY A 115 16.83 -6.30 -17.97
C GLY A 115 16.23 -7.56 -18.61
N ILE A 116 14.93 -7.82 -18.53
CA ILE A 116 14.34 -9.06 -19.06
C ILE A 116 14.08 -8.97 -20.57
N ASP A 117 14.35 -10.07 -21.27
CA ASP A 117 14.16 -10.20 -22.72
C ASP A 117 12.70 -10.56 -23.06
N ILE A 118 11.87 -9.52 -23.12
CA ILE A 118 10.44 -9.59 -23.50
C ILE A 118 10.20 -9.43 -25.01
N GLY A 119 11.27 -9.42 -25.82
CA GLY A 119 11.22 -9.26 -27.27
C GLY A 119 10.90 -7.83 -27.74
N ASP A 120 10.60 -7.70 -29.03
CA ASP A 120 10.48 -6.40 -29.71
C ASP A 120 9.30 -5.55 -29.20
N VAL A 121 9.57 -4.32 -28.74
CA VAL A 121 8.54 -3.33 -28.32
C VAL A 121 8.65 -2.09 -29.19
N ASP A 122 7.52 -1.64 -29.75
CA ASP A 122 7.46 -0.45 -30.61
C ASP A 122 7.30 0.83 -29.79
N LEU A 123 6.46 0.78 -28.74
CA LEU A 123 6.09 1.94 -27.93
C LEU A 123 6.04 1.59 -26.45
N VAL A 124 6.63 2.45 -25.63
CA VAL A 124 6.41 2.46 -24.19
C VAL A 124 5.48 3.61 -23.84
N MET A 125 4.42 3.31 -23.12
CA MET A 125 3.52 4.30 -22.52
C MET A 125 3.80 4.35 -21.01
N GLN A 126 3.57 5.51 -20.41
CA GLN A 126 3.69 5.73 -18.98
C GLN A 126 2.43 6.47 -18.53
N TYR A 127 1.68 5.91 -17.57
CA TYR A 127 0.50 6.57 -17.00
C TYR A 127 0.86 7.30 -15.71
N GLY A 128 0.59 8.60 -15.70
CA GLY A 128 1.08 9.55 -14.70
C GLY A 128 2.58 9.77 -14.77
N SER A 129 3.10 10.74 -14.04
CA SER A 129 4.54 11.01 -14.04
C SER A 129 5.36 9.78 -13.66
N PRO A 130 6.50 9.53 -14.34
CA PRO A 130 7.44 8.48 -13.99
C PRO A 130 8.20 8.76 -12.68
N LYS A 131 8.02 9.95 -12.09
CA LYS A 131 8.62 10.46 -10.84
C LYS A 131 10.13 10.68 -10.89
N GLN A 132 10.86 9.91 -11.70
CA GLN A 132 12.31 9.93 -11.84
C GLN A 132 12.75 9.78 -13.31
N VAL A 133 13.84 10.46 -13.67
CA VAL A 133 14.52 10.45 -14.97
C VAL A 133 15.09 9.05 -15.26
N THR A 134 15.82 8.48 -14.30
CA THR A 134 16.38 7.13 -14.43
C THR A 134 15.33 6.08 -14.78
N ARG A 135 14.15 6.15 -14.14
CA ARG A 135 13.04 5.24 -14.43
C ARG A 135 12.47 5.44 -15.83
N LEU A 136 12.23 6.68 -16.25
CA LEU A 136 11.71 6.95 -17.58
C LEU A 136 12.66 6.40 -18.66
N ILE A 137 13.96 6.60 -18.50
CA ILE A 137 14.98 6.08 -19.41
C ILE A 137 15.00 4.54 -19.43
N GLN A 138 14.94 3.88 -18.26
CA GLN A 138 14.92 2.41 -18.19
C GLN A 138 13.68 1.81 -18.85
N ARG A 139 12.50 2.42 -18.58
CA ARG A 139 11.20 2.04 -19.15
C ARG A 139 11.18 2.24 -20.65
N VAL A 140 11.45 3.46 -21.12
CA VAL A 140 11.41 3.76 -22.56
C VAL A 140 12.54 3.06 -23.31
N GLY A 141 13.66 2.76 -22.64
CA GLY A 141 14.72 1.92 -23.19
C GLY A 141 14.26 0.53 -23.64
N ARG A 142 13.09 0.05 -23.18
CA ARG A 142 12.46 -1.20 -23.66
C ARG A 142 11.95 -1.11 -25.10
N SER A 143 11.63 0.09 -25.62
CA SER A 143 11.22 0.26 -27.02
C SER A 143 12.39 0.55 -27.95
N GLY A 144 12.20 0.28 -29.24
CA GLY A 144 13.20 0.54 -30.29
C GLY A 144 14.33 -0.47 -30.29
N HIS A 145 14.14 -1.62 -30.93
CA HIS A 145 15.15 -2.68 -30.99
C HIS A 145 16.27 -2.37 -31.98
N GLY A 146 17.52 -2.60 -31.55
CA GLY A 146 18.75 -2.33 -32.30
C GLY A 146 19.61 -1.20 -31.72
N ILE A 147 20.94 -1.28 -31.90
CA ILE A 147 21.93 -0.29 -31.41
C ILE A 147 21.66 1.13 -31.96
N LYS A 148 20.91 1.24 -33.05
CA LYS A 148 20.49 2.50 -33.70
C LYS A 148 18.98 2.75 -33.67
N GLY A 149 18.20 1.91 -32.99
CA GLY A 149 16.75 2.06 -32.89
C GLY A 149 16.38 3.26 -32.02
N GLU A 150 15.40 4.06 -32.44
CA GLU A 150 14.86 5.15 -31.64
C GLU A 150 13.90 4.61 -30.57
N ALA A 151 14.17 4.91 -29.30
CA ALA A 151 13.32 4.53 -28.18
C ALA A 151 12.14 5.51 -28.08
N LYS A 152 10.93 5.03 -28.37
CA LYS A 152 9.69 5.82 -28.37
C LYS A 152 8.94 5.67 -27.06
N GLY A 153 8.62 6.81 -26.45
CA GLY A 153 7.90 6.90 -25.18
C GLY A 153 6.77 7.93 -25.22
N THR A 154 5.61 7.59 -24.63
CA THR A 154 4.51 8.54 -24.42
C THR A 154 4.05 8.52 -22.97
N VAL A 155 4.12 9.68 -22.30
CA VAL A 155 3.61 9.87 -20.94
C VAL A 155 2.21 10.47 -21.00
N ILE A 156 1.24 9.83 -20.35
CA ILE A 156 -0.16 10.25 -20.31
C ILE A 156 -0.44 10.70 -18.89
N VAL A 157 -0.72 12.00 -18.72
CA VAL A 157 -0.91 12.64 -17.42
C VAL A 157 -2.37 13.00 -17.20
N GLY A 158 -2.74 13.21 -15.93
CA GLY A 158 -4.12 13.57 -15.55
C GLY A 158 -4.29 14.95 -14.93
N SER A 159 -3.20 15.69 -14.72
CA SER A 159 -3.20 17.01 -14.07
C SER A 159 -2.07 17.88 -14.61
N VAL A 160 -2.18 19.20 -14.41
CA VAL A 160 -1.18 20.15 -14.93
C VAL A 160 0.14 19.99 -14.17
N ILE A 161 0.09 19.77 -12.86
CA ILE A 161 1.32 19.50 -12.06
C ILE A 161 2.03 18.25 -12.58
N ASP A 162 1.28 17.19 -12.86
CA ASP A 162 1.82 15.94 -13.41
C ASP A 162 2.38 16.13 -14.83
N ALA A 163 1.79 17.04 -15.61
CA ALA A 163 2.29 17.46 -16.92
C ALA A 163 3.62 18.22 -16.84
N LEU A 164 3.72 19.19 -15.93
CA LEU A 164 4.95 19.96 -15.69
C LEU A 164 6.08 19.04 -15.21
N GLU A 165 5.78 18.15 -14.28
CA GLU A 165 6.69 17.12 -13.78
C GLU A 165 7.15 16.19 -14.91
N SER A 166 6.21 15.62 -15.66
CA SER A 166 6.51 14.69 -16.75
C SER A 166 7.27 15.34 -17.90
N GLY A 167 6.92 16.57 -18.27
CA GLY A 167 7.62 17.35 -19.28
C GLY A 167 9.06 17.65 -18.87
N THR A 168 9.26 18.01 -17.59
CA THR A 168 10.58 18.23 -17.00
C THR A 168 11.40 16.94 -17.00
N ILE A 169 10.82 15.81 -16.58
CA ILE A 169 11.51 14.52 -16.59
C ILE A 169 11.87 14.09 -18.01
N ALA A 170 10.96 14.26 -18.98
CA ALA A 170 11.23 13.97 -20.38
C ALA A 170 12.39 14.82 -20.92
N ARG A 171 12.41 16.11 -20.58
CA ARG A 171 13.49 17.02 -20.96
C ARG A 171 14.83 16.62 -20.35
N LEU A 172 14.88 16.38 -19.05
CA LEU A 172 16.08 15.92 -18.34
C LEU A 172 16.56 14.55 -18.84
N SER A 173 15.65 13.69 -19.28
CA SER A 173 15.98 12.38 -19.88
C SER A 173 16.74 12.53 -21.20
N ILE A 174 16.30 13.46 -22.06
CA ILE A 174 16.98 13.78 -23.32
C ILE A 174 18.36 14.40 -23.05
N GLU A 175 18.46 15.24 -22.02
CA GLU A 175 19.72 15.84 -21.57
C GLU A 175 20.62 14.88 -20.76
N ARG A 176 20.15 13.65 -20.47
CA ARG A 176 20.83 12.64 -19.64
C ARG A 176 21.23 13.14 -18.25
N ARG A 177 20.44 14.05 -17.68
CA ARG A 177 20.62 14.56 -16.31
C ARG A 177 19.89 13.65 -15.33
N LEU A 178 20.59 12.61 -14.87
CA LEU A 178 20.07 11.60 -13.95
C LEU A 178 20.13 12.08 -12.49
N GLU A 179 19.31 11.46 -11.64
CA GLU A 179 19.42 11.62 -10.18
C GLU A 179 20.80 11.15 -9.69
N LYS A 180 21.31 11.80 -8.64
CA LYS A 180 22.53 11.34 -7.97
C LYS A 180 22.23 10.06 -7.21
N ASN A 181 22.95 8.98 -7.54
CA ASN A 181 22.98 7.79 -6.70
C ASN A 181 24.26 7.80 -5.86
N SER A 182 24.13 7.64 -4.54
CA SER A 182 25.25 7.66 -3.62
C SER A 182 25.26 6.37 -2.80
N MET A 183 26.45 5.74 -2.73
CA MET A 183 26.64 4.50 -1.99
C MET A 183 26.32 4.70 -0.50
N GLU A 184 25.61 3.75 0.09
CA GLU A 184 25.38 3.73 1.53
C GLU A 184 26.70 3.50 2.29
N ARG A 185 26.81 4.13 3.47
CA ARG A 185 28.03 4.11 4.28
C ARG A 185 27.74 3.55 5.66
N ASN A 186 28.52 2.54 6.02
CA ASN A 186 28.53 1.85 7.30
C ASN A 186 27.19 1.25 7.76
N PRO A 187 26.40 0.55 6.91
CA PRO A 187 25.17 -0.18 7.32
C PRO A 187 25.45 -1.18 8.44
N ALA A 188 25.09 -0.82 9.67
CA ALA A 188 25.41 -1.58 10.87
C ALA A 188 24.63 -2.89 10.95
N ASP A 189 23.42 -2.93 10.40
CA ASP A 189 22.61 -4.14 10.24
C ASP A 189 23.25 -5.13 9.25
N VAL A 190 23.74 -4.66 8.11
CA VAL A 190 24.51 -5.46 7.15
C VAL A 190 25.82 -5.91 7.78
N ALA A 191 26.53 -5.04 8.49
CA ALA A 191 27.75 -5.40 9.19
C ALA A 191 27.49 -6.47 10.27
N ALA A 192 26.43 -6.34 11.06
CA ALA A 192 26.04 -7.33 12.06
C ALA A 192 25.80 -8.71 11.43
N ASN A 193 25.08 -8.73 10.30
CA ASN A 193 24.83 -9.93 9.53
C ASN A 193 26.14 -10.59 9.02
N GLN A 194 27.03 -9.79 8.44
CA GLN A 194 28.31 -10.28 7.91
C GLN A 194 29.25 -10.74 9.03
N ILE A 195 29.31 -10.06 10.18
CA ILE A 195 30.13 -10.48 11.33
C ILE A 195 29.69 -11.87 11.83
N ALA A 196 28.39 -12.11 11.98
CA ALA A 196 27.88 -13.42 12.38
C ALA A 196 28.23 -14.51 11.35
N SER A 197 28.16 -14.18 10.06
CA SER A 197 28.51 -15.09 8.96
C SER A 197 30.01 -15.43 8.96
N ILE A 198 30.88 -14.43 9.13
CA ILE A 198 32.33 -14.60 9.20
C ILE A 198 32.70 -15.43 10.45
N ALA A 199 32.07 -15.17 11.59
CA ALA A 199 32.29 -15.97 12.81
C ALA A 199 31.92 -17.45 12.61
N LEU A 200 30.85 -17.71 11.83
CA LEU A 200 30.42 -19.06 11.48
C LEU A 200 31.40 -19.75 10.53
N GLU A 201 31.87 -19.05 9.49
CA GLU A 201 32.81 -19.56 8.48
C GLU A 201 34.18 -19.91 9.08
N TYR A 202 34.77 -18.97 9.84
CA TYR A 202 36.12 -19.12 10.39
C TYR A 202 36.18 -19.93 11.69
N ASN A 203 35.04 -20.21 12.32
CA ASN A 203 34.95 -20.82 13.64
C ASN A 203 35.77 -20.08 14.72
N GLY A 204 35.87 -18.75 14.58
CA GLY A 204 36.70 -17.87 15.40
C GLY A 204 37.63 -16.98 14.56
N ILE A 205 37.52 -15.67 14.70
CA ILE A 205 38.31 -14.70 13.92
C ILE A 205 38.80 -13.54 14.79
N SER A 206 40.00 -13.02 14.55
CA SER A 206 40.46 -11.82 15.27
C SER A 206 39.69 -10.59 14.81
N GLU A 207 39.38 -9.69 15.75
CA GLU A 207 38.70 -8.41 15.46
C GLU A 207 39.48 -7.59 14.42
N SER A 208 40.81 -7.60 14.51
CA SER A 208 41.71 -6.95 13.54
C SER A 208 41.57 -7.48 12.12
N LYS A 209 41.27 -8.78 11.95
CA LYS A 209 41.05 -9.38 10.63
C LYS A 209 39.67 -9.03 10.10
N VAL A 210 38.65 -8.96 10.97
CA VAL A 210 37.32 -8.45 10.61
C VAL A 210 37.43 -7.02 10.08
N ILE A 211 38.09 -6.11 10.80
CA ILE A 211 38.30 -4.73 10.35
C ILE A 211 38.96 -4.68 8.97
N LYS A 212 39.98 -5.50 8.71
CA LYS A 212 40.65 -5.58 7.39
C LYS A 212 39.74 -6.10 6.27
N ILE A 213 38.79 -6.98 6.58
CA ILE A 213 37.80 -7.45 5.60
C ILE A 213 36.85 -6.31 5.26
N PHE A 214 36.29 -5.66 6.29
CA PHE A 214 35.36 -4.55 6.14
C PHE A 214 35.99 -3.36 5.42
N SER A 215 37.23 -3.00 5.74
CA SER A 215 37.93 -1.86 5.11
C SER A 215 38.18 -2.02 3.61
N ARG A 216 38.03 -3.24 3.07
CA ARG A 216 38.15 -3.52 1.63
C ARG A 216 36.80 -3.44 0.90
N ALA A 217 35.70 -3.37 1.63
CA ALA A 217 34.36 -3.24 1.07
C ALA A 217 33.97 -1.76 0.96
N GLY A 218 33.48 -1.34 -0.21
CA GLY A 218 33.10 0.06 -0.49
C GLY A 218 32.18 0.70 0.56
N PRO A 219 31.12 0.03 1.04
CA PRO A 219 30.24 0.57 2.07
C PRO A 219 30.90 0.79 3.43
N PHE A 220 32.02 0.12 3.73
CA PHE A 220 32.62 0.05 5.07
C PHE A 220 34.07 0.56 5.14
N ILE A 221 34.54 1.22 4.09
CA ILE A 221 35.93 1.71 4.01
C ILE A 221 36.26 2.75 5.10
N ASP A 222 35.26 3.42 5.68
CA ASP A 222 35.38 4.39 6.78
C ASP A 222 34.66 3.92 8.06
N LEU A 223 34.49 2.61 8.25
CA LEU A 223 33.86 2.05 9.44
C LEU A 223 34.64 2.44 10.69
N LYS A 224 33.99 3.23 11.55
CA LYS A 224 34.54 3.68 12.82
C LYS A 224 34.62 2.52 13.82
N LYS A 225 35.66 2.54 14.66
CA LYS A 225 35.87 1.50 15.68
C LYS A 225 34.73 1.49 16.69
N GLU A 226 34.23 2.65 17.08
CA GLU A 226 33.13 2.79 18.05
C GLU A 226 31.83 2.18 17.53
N THR A 227 31.56 2.30 16.22
CA THR A 227 30.42 1.65 15.56
C THR A 227 30.59 0.13 15.58
N LEU A 228 31.78 -0.38 15.25
CA LEU A 228 32.06 -1.81 15.31
C LEU A 228 31.89 -2.37 16.73
N GLU A 229 32.44 -1.69 17.74
CA GLU A 229 32.28 -2.06 19.15
C GLU A 229 30.81 -2.08 19.57
N GLY A 230 30.01 -1.10 19.11
CA GLY A 230 28.55 -1.07 19.32
C GLY A 230 27.85 -2.29 18.71
N ILE A 231 28.18 -2.65 17.47
CA ILE A 231 27.63 -3.83 16.78
C ILE A 231 28.00 -5.11 17.53
N LEU A 232 29.28 -5.28 17.89
CA LEU A 232 29.78 -6.47 18.58
C LEU A 232 29.09 -6.65 19.93
N LYS A 233 28.94 -5.57 20.70
CA LYS A 233 28.23 -5.58 21.98
C LYS A 233 26.79 -6.06 21.81
N THR A 234 26.05 -5.50 20.84
CA THR A 234 24.67 -5.90 20.57
C THR A 234 24.56 -7.38 20.18
N LEU A 235 25.46 -7.87 19.32
CA LEU A 235 25.46 -9.28 18.90
C LEU A 235 25.83 -10.23 20.05
N GLU A 236 26.73 -9.83 20.95
CA GLU A 236 27.12 -10.61 22.12
C GLU A 236 25.99 -10.69 23.16
N GLU A 237 25.30 -9.58 23.43
CA GLU A 237 24.11 -9.53 24.31
C GLU A 237 23.00 -10.46 23.82
N GLN A 238 22.87 -10.65 22.50
CA GLN A 238 21.91 -11.57 21.89
C GLN A 238 22.42 -13.00 21.76
N HIS A 239 23.61 -13.31 22.28
CA HIS A 239 24.30 -14.61 22.16
C HIS A 239 24.51 -15.07 20.70
N ILE A 240 24.57 -14.13 19.76
CA ILE A 240 24.84 -14.41 18.34
C ILE A 240 26.34 -14.61 18.14
N ILE A 241 27.18 -13.85 18.84
CA ILE A 241 28.63 -14.04 18.89
C ILE A 241 29.09 -14.11 20.34
N LYS A 242 30.38 -14.40 20.55
CA LYS A 242 31.07 -14.24 21.82
C LYS A 242 32.42 -13.55 21.58
N CYS A 243 32.71 -12.49 22.31
CA CYS A 243 33.97 -11.75 22.21
C CYS A 243 34.91 -12.19 23.34
N ALA A 244 36.10 -12.70 23.00
CA ALA A 244 37.08 -13.13 24.00
C ALA A 244 38.51 -12.90 23.50
N ASN A 245 39.35 -12.22 24.30
CA ASN A 245 40.77 -12.01 24.01
C ASN A 245 41.07 -11.43 22.60
N GLY A 246 40.23 -10.53 22.10
CA GLY A 246 40.36 -9.94 20.75
C GLY A 246 39.90 -10.86 19.61
N PHE A 247 39.26 -11.98 19.92
CA PHE A 247 38.60 -12.88 18.97
C PHE A 247 37.08 -12.78 19.07
N ILE A 248 36.45 -12.87 17.90
CA ILE A 248 35.02 -13.01 17.70
C ILE A 248 34.76 -14.48 17.41
N LEU A 249 34.09 -15.15 18.35
CA LEU A 249 33.73 -16.55 18.30
C LEU A 249 32.23 -16.71 18.03
N ARG A 250 31.82 -17.92 17.68
CA ARG A 250 30.41 -18.28 17.58
C ARG A 250 29.75 -18.25 18.96
N GLY A 251 28.56 -17.65 19.01
CA GLY A 251 27.63 -17.79 20.13
C GLY A 251 26.71 -19.00 19.96
N SER A 252 25.80 -19.21 20.91
CA SER A 252 24.82 -20.30 20.85
C SER A 252 23.76 -20.09 19.76
N ARG A 253 23.49 -18.85 19.37
CA ARG A 253 22.46 -18.49 18.36
C ARG A 253 23.02 -18.23 16.96
N THR A 254 24.35 -18.27 16.73
CA THR A 254 24.96 -17.89 15.43
C THR A 254 24.34 -18.60 14.24
N LEU A 255 24.21 -19.93 14.30
CA LEU A 255 23.70 -20.73 13.18
C LEU A 255 22.22 -20.41 12.90
N LYS A 256 21.38 -20.34 13.95
CA LYS A 256 19.97 -19.97 13.81
C LYS A 256 19.82 -18.57 13.22
N TYR A 257 20.63 -17.62 13.71
CA TYR A 257 20.64 -16.25 13.21
C TYR A 257 21.05 -16.18 11.73
N PHE A 258 22.11 -16.88 11.33
CA PHE A 258 22.56 -16.94 9.94
C PHE A 258 21.47 -17.48 9.00
N ILE A 259 20.87 -18.63 9.34
CA ILE A 259 19.80 -19.25 8.53
C ILE A 259 18.60 -18.32 8.35
N ASN A 260 18.23 -17.60 9.42
CA ASN A 260 17.10 -16.68 9.37
C ASN A 260 17.42 -15.37 8.61
N ASN A 261 18.69 -15.00 8.48
CA ASN A 261 19.15 -13.74 7.90
C ASN A 261 20.10 -13.94 6.70
N ILE A 262 19.82 -14.91 5.82
CA ILE A 262 20.58 -15.10 4.57
C ILE A 262 20.48 -13.86 3.66
N SER A 263 19.37 -13.13 3.76
CA SER A 263 19.14 -11.85 3.10
C SER A 263 18.89 -10.76 4.14
N VAL A 264 19.31 -9.54 3.82
CA VAL A 264 19.00 -8.32 4.60
C VAL A 264 17.74 -7.61 4.10
N ILE A 265 17.09 -8.14 3.05
CA ILE A 265 15.79 -7.65 2.60
C ILE A 265 14.77 -8.00 3.69
N PRO A 266 14.09 -7.01 4.29
CA PRO A 266 13.10 -7.28 5.32
C PRO A 266 11.95 -8.11 4.76
N ASP A 267 11.55 -9.13 5.51
CA ASP A 267 10.35 -9.90 5.19
C ASP A 267 9.14 -9.00 5.45
N VAL A 268 8.37 -8.78 4.39
CA VAL A 268 7.13 -8.02 4.47
C VAL A 268 5.98 -9.00 4.72
N SER A 269 5.53 -9.09 5.97
CA SER A 269 4.33 -9.87 6.27
C SER A 269 3.11 -9.16 5.70
N ARG A 270 2.20 -9.90 5.06
CA ARG A 270 0.93 -9.36 4.58
C ARG A 270 -0.21 -9.84 5.47
N PHE A 271 -1.08 -8.91 5.85
CA PHE A 271 -2.34 -9.21 6.51
C PHE A 271 -3.44 -9.39 5.47
N ILE A 272 -4.18 -10.48 5.54
CA ILE A 272 -5.30 -10.73 4.64
C ILE A 272 -6.52 -9.98 5.18
N VAL A 273 -7.07 -9.05 4.40
CA VAL A 273 -8.31 -8.36 4.75
C VAL A 273 -9.49 -9.20 4.27
N LYS A 274 -10.37 -9.58 5.18
CA LYS A 274 -11.58 -10.34 4.89
C LYS A 274 -12.82 -9.58 5.28
N ASN A 275 -13.81 -9.59 4.40
CA ASN A 275 -15.13 -9.14 4.76
C ASN A 275 -15.71 -10.08 5.83
N ILE A 276 -16.14 -9.53 6.96
CA ILE A 276 -16.66 -10.31 8.08
C ILE A 276 -17.94 -11.07 7.72
N THR A 277 -18.77 -10.49 6.85
CA THR A 277 -20.06 -11.00 6.40
C THR A 277 -19.89 -12.11 5.36
N THR A 278 -19.11 -11.85 4.29
CA THR A 278 -18.98 -12.80 3.17
C THR A 278 -17.80 -13.76 3.31
N ASN A 279 -16.91 -13.53 4.27
CA ASN A 279 -15.62 -14.21 4.45
C ASN A 279 -14.72 -14.19 3.20
N LYS A 280 -15.05 -13.33 2.20
CA LYS A 280 -14.25 -13.14 1.00
C LYS A 280 -13.03 -12.28 1.32
N ILE A 281 -11.92 -12.63 0.71
CA ILE A 281 -10.71 -11.81 0.74
C ILE A 281 -10.99 -10.55 -0.07
N ILE A 282 -10.95 -9.40 0.60
CA ILE A 282 -11.10 -8.09 -0.04
C ILE A 282 -9.75 -7.69 -0.62
N SER A 283 -8.72 -7.68 0.22
CA SER A 283 -7.37 -7.21 -0.13
C SER A 283 -6.34 -7.85 0.79
N SER A 284 -5.08 -7.49 0.60
CA SER A 284 -4.02 -7.74 1.56
C SER A 284 -3.39 -6.40 1.94
N LEU A 285 -3.14 -6.17 3.22
CA LEU A 285 -2.43 -5.00 3.74
C LEU A 285 -1.02 -5.37 4.18
N ASP A 286 -0.12 -4.39 4.12
CA ASP A 286 1.26 -4.52 4.57
C ASP A 286 1.37 -4.42 6.10
N GLU A 287 2.28 -5.19 6.71
CA GLU A 287 2.60 -5.12 8.15
C GLU A 287 2.89 -3.68 8.62
N ARG A 288 3.54 -2.84 7.80
CA ARG A 288 3.80 -1.43 8.09
C ARG A 288 2.52 -0.63 8.27
N PHE A 289 1.53 -0.86 7.40
CA PHE A 289 0.26 -0.14 7.47
C PHE A 289 -0.52 -0.59 8.69
N VAL A 290 -0.54 -1.90 8.93
CA VAL A 290 -1.27 -2.48 10.05
C VAL A 290 -0.69 -2.00 11.38
N ALA A 291 0.63 -2.01 11.53
CA ALA A 291 1.30 -1.62 12.77
C ALA A 291 1.15 -0.12 13.13
N ASN A 292 0.86 0.74 12.15
CA ASN A 292 0.79 2.19 12.35
C ASN A 292 -0.64 2.73 12.40
N TYR A 293 -1.55 2.18 11.61
CA TYR A 293 -2.86 2.78 11.35
C TYR A 293 -4.04 1.89 11.71
N ILE A 294 -3.82 0.57 11.86
CA ILE A 294 -4.91 -0.39 11.98
C ILE A 294 -4.96 -0.93 13.40
N ASP A 295 -5.90 -0.38 14.15
CA ASP A 295 -6.35 -0.91 15.42
C ASP A 295 -7.79 -1.42 15.29
N GLU A 296 -8.27 -2.20 16.25
CA GLU A 296 -9.68 -2.59 16.27
C GLU A 296 -10.57 -1.37 16.51
N GLY A 297 -11.60 -1.21 15.68
CA GLY A 297 -12.47 -0.03 15.65
C GLY A 297 -11.97 1.10 14.73
N SER A 298 -10.83 0.95 14.07
CA SER A 298 -10.36 1.92 13.06
C SER A 298 -11.10 1.78 11.73
N ASP A 299 -11.23 2.88 10.99
CA ASP A 299 -11.70 2.90 9.60
C ASP A 299 -10.52 3.13 8.64
N PHE A 300 -10.49 2.42 7.51
CA PHE A 300 -9.47 2.61 6.47
C PHE A 300 -10.04 2.39 5.07
N ILE A 301 -9.38 2.93 4.05
CA ILE A 301 -9.81 2.74 2.66
C ILE A 301 -9.06 1.55 2.04
N ALA A 302 -9.81 0.59 1.49
CA ALA A 302 -9.27 -0.53 0.72
C ALA A 302 -10.08 -0.73 -0.56
N LYS A 303 -9.39 -0.86 -1.70
CA LYS A 303 -10.04 -0.94 -3.03
C LYS A 303 -11.02 0.21 -3.29
N GLY A 304 -10.68 1.40 -2.80
CA GLY A 304 -11.48 2.63 -2.97
C GLY A 304 -12.78 2.68 -2.16
N LEU A 305 -13.02 1.70 -1.29
CA LEU A 305 -14.16 1.70 -0.38
C LEU A 305 -13.67 1.84 1.07
N PRO A 306 -14.37 2.61 1.92
CA PRO A 306 -14.09 2.65 3.35
C PRO A 306 -14.53 1.34 4.04
N TRP A 307 -13.68 0.83 4.92
CA TRP A 307 -13.86 -0.40 5.68
C TRP A 307 -13.59 -0.14 7.16
N HIS A 308 -14.49 -0.63 8.01
CA HIS A 308 -14.38 -0.62 9.46
C HIS A 308 -13.74 -1.91 9.98
N VAL A 309 -12.73 -1.80 10.84
CA VAL A 309 -11.97 -2.93 11.38
C VAL A 309 -12.67 -3.50 12.61
N VAL A 310 -13.21 -4.72 12.49
CA VAL A 310 -13.93 -5.38 13.58
C VAL A 310 -12.99 -6.18 14.48
N SER A 311 -12.00 -6.88 13.90
CA SER A 311 -11.01 -7.64 14.66
C SER A 311 -9.76 -7.96 13.85
N ILE A 312 -8.64 -8.16 14.54
CA ILE A 312 -7.36 -8.56 13.94
C ILE A 312 -6.91 -9.87 14.60
N ASP A 313 -6.78 -10.95 13.81
CA ASP A 313 -6.39 -12.28 14.31
C ASP A 313 -5.43 -12.98 13.34
N LYS A 314 -4.25 -13.40 13.85
CA LYS A 314 -3.25 -14.23 13.14
C LYS A 314 -2.98 -13.85 11.68
N GLY A 315 -2.71 -12.56 11.42
CA GLY A 315 -2.44 -12.09 10.06
C GLY A 315 -3.70 -11.92 9.20
N VAL A 316 -4.89 -11.94 9.78
CA VAL A 316 -6.17 -11.67 9.10
C VAL A 316 -6.86 -10.50 9.78
N ILE A 317 -7.32 -9.52 8.99
CA ILE A 317 -8.08 -8.37 9.44
C ILE A 317 -9.52 -8.57 8.98
N TYR A 318 -10.44 -8.69 9.91
CA TYR A 318 -11.87 -8.82 9.63
C TYR A 318 -12.51 -7.44 9.60
N VAL A 319 -13.17 -7.11 8.49
CA VAL A 319 -13.71 -5.78 8.24
C VAL A 319 -15.15 -5.82 7.75
N GLU A 320 -15.87 -4.71 7.94
CA GLU A 320 -17.19 -4.46 7.36
C GLU A 320 -17.19 -3.12 6.62
N PRO A 321 -18.08 -2.89 5.65
CA PRO A 321 -18.11 -1.60 4.98
C PRO A 321 -18.47 -0.48 5.94
N SER A 322 -17.78 0.65 5.81
CA SER A 322 -18.01 1.86 6.59
C SER A 322 -18.70 2.91 5.72
N THR A 323 -19.43 3.84 6.32
CA THR A 323 -19.92 5.05 5.63
C THR A 323 -19.03 6.26 5.90
N SER A 324 -18.07 6.12 6.83
CA SER A 324 -17.25 7.21 7.35
C SER A 324 -16.01 7.42 6.48
N ILE A 325 -16.18 8.04 5.31
CA ILE A 325 -15.05 8.39 4.43
C ILE A 325 -14.11 9.38 5.14
N GLU A 326 -14.66 10.29 5.96
CA GLU A 326 -13.91 11.33 6.68
C GLU A 326 -13.06 10.78 7.84
N ALA A 327 -13.51 9.69 8.48
CA ALA A 327 -12.77 9.01 9.55
C ALA A 327 -11.80 7.95 9.02
N ALA A 328 -11.94 7.56 7.75
CA ALA A 328 -11.11 6.54 7.14
C ALA A 328 -9.73 7.09 6.82
N ILE A 329 -8.70 6.44 7.37
CA ILE A 329 -7.31 6.85 7.16
C ILE A 329 -7.00 6.77 5.66
N PRO A 330 -6.55 7.87 5.01
CA PRO A 330 -6.24 7.88 3.60
C PRO A 330 -5.01 7.01 3.27
N ASP A 331 -4.89 6.72 1.97
CA ASP A 331 -4.08 5.63 1.42
C ASP A 331 -2.57 5.69 1.72
N TRP A 332 -1.99 4.51 1.56
CA TRP A 332 -0.64 4.04 1.85
C TRP A 332 0.50 4.88 1.21
N GLU A 333 1.22 5.70 2.00
CA GLU A 333 2.37 6.53 1.53
C GLU A 333 3.69 5.75 1.28
N GLY A 334 3.71 4.42 1.48
CA GLY A 334 4.96 3.66 1.61
C GLY A 334 5.59 3.09 0.32
N GLU A 335 4.84 2.93 -0.77
CA GLU A 335 5.32 2.39 -2.06
C GLU A 335 5.50 3.46 -3.16
N ASP A 336 5.13 4.71 -2.89
CA ASP A 336 5.20 5.77 -3.90
C ASP A 336 6.65 6.18 -4.17
N ILE A 337 6.97 6.25 -5.46
CA ILE A 337 8.30 6.62 -5.95
C ILE A 337 8.47 8.12 -5.68
N PRO A 338 9.44 8.54 -4.85
CA PRO A 338 9.61 9.95 -4.55
C PRO A 338 10.18 10.68 -5.77
N VAL A 339 9.61 11.85 -6.02
CA VAL A 339 10.19 12.83 -6.95
C VAL A 339 11.43 13.42 -6.30
N SER A 340 12.54 13.42 -7.04
CA SER A 340 13.83 13.93 -6.60
C SER A 340 13.84 15.45 -6.48
N PHE A 341 14.80 15.98 -5.72
CA PHE A 341 15.05 17.42 -5.64
C PHE A 341 15.36 18.01 -7.01
N GLU A 342 16.16 17.34 -7.86
CA GLU A 342 16.53 17.87 -9.17
C GLU A 342 15.32 18.08 -10.08
N VAL A 343 14.36 17.15 -10.07
CA VAL A 343 13.11 17.28 -10.83
C VAL A 343 12.24 18.36 -10.22
N ALA A 344 12.04 18.33 -8.90
CA ALA A 344 11.16 19.29 -8.24
C ALA A 344 11.66 20.73 -8.37
N ASN A 345 12.96 20.95 -8.21
CA ASN A 345 13.62 22.23 -8.39
C ASN A 345 13.54 22.71 -9.85
N ALA A 346 13.69 21.81 -10.84
CA ALA A 346 13.53 22.18 -12.24
C ALA A 346 12.08 22.61 -12.57
N VAL A 347 11.08 21.93 -12.00
CA VAL A 347 9.68 22.37 -12.09
C VAL A 347 9.47 23.71 -11.37
N GLY A 348 10.06 23.90 -10.18
CA GLY A 348 10.03 25.17 -9.45
C GLY A 348 10.58 26.33 -10.30
N ASN A 349 11.72 26.14 -10.96
CA ASN A 349 12.29 27.12 -11.89
C ASN A 349 11.37 27.41 -13.08
N LEU A 350 10.67 26.39 -13.59
CA LEU A 350 9.70 26.55 -14.66
C LEU A 350 8.47 27.34 -14.18
N LEU A 351 8.01 27.14 -12.95
CA LEU A 351 6.94 27.92 -12.34
C LEU A 351 7.36 29.38 -12.11
N GLU A 352 8.62 29.64 -11.71
CA GLU A 352 9.15 30.99 -11.49
C GLU A 352 9.33 31.78 -12.79
N LYS A 353 9.79 31.12 -13.85
CA LYS A 353 10.11 31.77 -15.13
C LYS A 353 8.98 31.73 -16.15
N GLU A 354 8.00 30.85 -15.95
CA GLU A 354 6.94 30.55 -16.93
C GLU A 354 7.50 30.14 -18.32
N GLU A 355 8.72 29.59 -18.35
CA GLU A 355 9.45 29.21 -19.57
C GLU A 355 8.99 27.84 -20.11
N ILE A 356 7.78 27.78 -20.66
CA ILE A 356 7.23 26.56 -21.29
C ILE A 356 8.15 26.03 -22.39
N ASN A 357 8.89 26.90 -23.08
CA ASN A 357 9.88 26.56 -24.12
C ASN A 357 10.89 25.49 -23.66
N PHE A 358 11.17 25.38 -22.35
CA PHE A 358 12.03 24.35 -21.80
C PHE A 358 11.50 22.93 -22.06
N ILE A 359 10.18 22.75 -21.98
CA ILE A 359 9.50 21.44 -22.16
C ILE A 359 8.69 21.34 -23.46
N GLU A 360 8.54 22.45 -24.20
CA GLU A 360 7.65 22.57 -25.36
C GLU A 360 7.86 21.47 -26.42
N LYS A 361 9.13 21.09 -26.68
CA LYS A 361 9.47 20.02 -27.64
C LYS A 361 8.96 18.63 -27.24
N ASN A 362 8.60 18.45 -25.98
CA ASN A 362 8.21 17.17 -25.40
C ASN A 362 6.73 17.11 -25.04
N ILE A 363 5.99 18.21 -25.11
CA ILE A 363 4.55 18.25 -24.82
C ILE A 363 3.74 18.41 -26.11
N SER A 364 2.46 18.05 -26.11
CA SER A 364 1.58 18.35 -27.25
C SER A 364 1.25 19.85 -27.33
N ASN A 365 0.84 20.32 -28.51
CA ASN A 365 0.42 21.71 -28.70
C ASN A 365 -0.80 22.06 -27.85
N GLU A 366 -1.71 21.12 -27.66
CA GLU A 366 -2.89 21.26 -26.80
C GLU A 366 -2.47 21.43 -25.34
N LEU A 367 -1.53 20.61 -24.88
CA LEU A 367 -1.00 20.69 -23.51
C LEU A 367 -0.24 21.99 -23.28
N SER A 368 0.54 22.45 -24.26
CA SER A 368 1.22 23.76 -24.19
C SER A 368 0.22 24.90 -23.95
N LYS A 369 -0.90 24.93 -24.70
CA LYS A 369 -1.96 25.93 -24.51
C LYS A 369 -2.61 25.84 -23.13
N GLU A 370 -2.82 24.63 -22.63
CA GLU A 370 -3.43 24.41 -21.32
C GLU A 370 -2.52 24.86 -20.17
N ILE A 371 -1.22 24.60 -20.26
CA ILE A 371 -0.23 25.10 -19.31
C ILE A 371 -0.16 26.64 -19.35
N SER A 372 -0.18 27.26 -20.54
CA SER A 372 -0.24 28.72 -20.67
C SER A 372 -1.50 29.29 -20.00
N LEU A 373 -2.67 28.71 -20.26
CA LEU A 373 -3.92 29.12 -19.63
C LEU A 373 -3.89 28.93 -18.10
N PHE A 374 -3.24 27.87 -17.63
CA PHE A 374 -3.02 27.63 -16.21
C PHE A 374 -2.18 28.76 -15.58
N PHE A 375 -1.07 29.16 -16.20
CA PHE A 375 -0.26 30.30 -15.73
C PHE A 375 -1.04 31.61 -15.76
N GLU A 376 -1.81 31.89 -16.81
CA GLU A 376 -2.66 33.08 -16.88
C GLU A 376 -3.66 33.15 -15.72
N LYS A 377 -4.27 32.02 -15.35
CA LYS A 377 -5.18 31.94 -14.19
C LYS A 377 -4.44 32.10 -12.88
N GLN A 378 -3.31 31.39 -12.69
CA GLN A 378 -2.52 31.45 -11.46
C GLN A 378 -1.97 32.86 -11.19
N ASN A 379 -1.55 33.55 -12.24
CA ASN A 379 -0.98 34.90 -12.18
C ASN A 379 -1.97 35.98 -11.72
N LYS A 380 -3.27 35.69 -11.69
CA LYS A 380 -4.28 36.57 -11.08
C LYS A 380 -4.22 36.58 -9.55
N TYR A 381 -3.64 35.53 -8.94
CA TYR A 381 -3.46 35.40 -7.50
C TYR A 381 -2.06 35.88 -7.10
N TYR A 382 -1.02 35.15 -7.53
CA TYR A 382 0.36 35.52 -7.33
C TYR A 382 1.27 34.82 -8.35
N ARG A 383 2.44 35.41 -8.59
CA ARG A 383 3.53 34.81 -9.38
C ARG A 383 4.56 34.17 -8.47
N PHE A 384 5.06 33.00 -8.85
CA PHE A 384 6.24 32.43 -8.21
C PHE A 384 7.45 33.32 -8.50
N LYS A 385 8.27 33.60 -7.47
CA LYS A 385 9.45 34.45 -7.59
C LYS A 385 10.62 33.79 -6.90
N SER A 386 11.78 33.93 -7.52
CA SER A 386 13.03 33.47 -6.92
C SER A 386 13.27 34.18 -5.57
N GLY A 387 13.67 33.40 -4.56
CA GLY A 387 13.91 33.90 -3.20
C GLY A 387 12.64 34.12 -2.36
N THR A 388 11.45 33.73 -2.84
CA THR A 388 10.23 33.76 -2.03
C THR A 388 9.53 32.40 -2.00
N ILE A 389 8.90 32.10 -0.86
CA ILE A 389 8.10 30.91 -0.63
C ILE A 389 6.65 31.35 -0.40
N PRO A 390 5.76 31.16 -1.37
CA PRO A 390 4.35 31.41 -1.17
C PRO A 390 3.78 30.51 -0.07
N VAL A 391 2.92 31.09 0.77
CA VAL A 391 2.16 30.39 1.81
C VAL A 391 0.70 30.80 1.66
N GLU A 392 -0.14 29.87 1.26
CA GLU A 392 -1.56 30.11 1.07
C GLU A 392 -2.34 29.61 2.29
N ILE A 393 -3.16 30.51 2.84
CA ILE A 393 -3.86 30.32 4.09
C ILE A 393 -5.35 30.23 3.81
N ARG A 394 -5.99 29.19 4.34
CA ARG A 394 -7.44 28.98 4.37
C ARG A 394 -7.92 28.81 5.81
N GLU A 395 -9.23 28.62 5.97
CA GLU A 395 -9.84 28.31 7.27
C GLU A 395 -9.29 26.99 7.82
N ASP A 396 -9.29 25.93 7.00
CA ASP A 396 -8.90 24.58 7.43
C ASP A 396 -7.53 24.12 6.91
N TYR A 397 -6.88 24.90 6.04
CA TYR A 397 -5.63 24.47 5.41
C TYR A 397 -4.57 25.58 5.35
N VAL A 398 -3.32 25.19 5.52
CA VAL A 398 -2.15 26.02 5.22
C VAL A 398 -1.28 25.27 4.22
N ILE A 399 -1.03 25.86 3.06
CA ILE A 399 -0.23 25.27 1.99
C ILE A 399 1.07 26.06 1.85
N ILE A 400 2.19 25.40 2.10
CA ILE A 400 3.54 25.97 2.04
C ILE A 400 4.24 25.42 0.79
N TYR A 401 4.41 26.25 -0.23
CA TYR A 401 4.95 25.80 -1.51
C TYR A 401 6.47 25.66 -1.45
N SER A 402 6.98 24.47 -1.70
CA SER A 402 8.39 24.11 -1.53
C SER A 402 8.77 23.09 -2.61
N PRO A 403 9.36 23.52 -3.74
CA PRO A 403 9.79 22.62 -4.82
C PRO A 403 11.10 21.88 -4.47
N LEU A 404 11.16 21.27 -3.28
CA LEU A 404 12.33 20.57 -2.76
C LEU A 404 12.30 19.05 -3.06
N GLY A 405 11.20 18.54 -3.62
CA GLY A 405 10.99 17.12 -3.82
C GLY A 405 10.36 16.45 -2.61
N LYS A 406 9.95 15.18 -2.79
CA LYS A 406 9.10 14.48 -1.81
C LYS A 406 9.82 14.23 -0.49
N LEU A 407 11.05 13.71 -0.53
CA LEU A 407 11.79 13.35 0.70
C LEU A 407 12.20 14.58 1.53
N ALA A 408 12.53 15.69 0.88
CA ALA A 408 12.82 16.96 1.56
C ALA A 408 11.56 17.53 2.23
N ASN A 409 10.43 17.55 1.50
CA ASN A 409 9.16 18.05 2.04
C ASN A 409 8.58 17.12 3.13
N ASP A 410 8.82 15.81 3.05
CA ASP A 410 8.44 14.86 4.12
C ASP A 410 9.26 15.09 5.39
N PHE A 411 10.50 15.55 5.27
CA PHE A 411 11.35 15.88 6.42
C PHE A 411 11.03 17.26 6.98
N LEU A 412 11.00 18.29 6.12
CA LEU A 412 10.62 19.66 6.50
C LEU A 412 9.20 19.72 7.06
N GLY A 413 8.26 18.96 6.49
CA GLY A 413 6.89 18.84 6.99
C GLY A 413 6.80 18.30 8.40
N LYS A 414 7.69 17.37 8.81
CA LYS A 414 7.76 16.91 10.21
C LYS A 414 8.27 18.00 11.15
N ILE A 415 9.25 18.79 10.72
CA ILE A 415 9.78 19.91 11.50
C ILE A 415 8.68 20.96 11.69
N ILE A 416 8.07 21.42 10.60
CA ILE A 416 6.96 22.39 10.61
C ILE A 416 5.80 21.86 11.43
N GLY A 417 5.44 20.60 11.21
CA GLY A 417 4.44 19.88 11.96
C GLY A 417 4.63 19.95 13.46
N SER A 418 5.84 19.66 13.95
CA SER A 418 6.15 19.71 15.38
C SER A 418 5.94 21.11 15.98
N ILE A 419 6.25 22.17 15.23
CA ILE A 419 6.07 23.56 15.66
C ILE A 419 4.58 23.89 15.73
N PHE A 420 3.85 23.60 14.66
CA PHE A 420 2.42 23.87 14.56
C PHE A 420 1.61 23.05 15.56
N THR A 421 1.98 21.79 15.80
CA THR A 421 1.35 20.94 16.81
C THR A 421 1.60 21.46 18.22
N ALA A 422 2.80 21.97 18.51
CA ALA A 422 3.10 22.61 19.78
C ALA A 422 2.28 23.89 20.01
N ASP A 423 2.00 24.67 18.96
CA ASP A 423 1.12 25.84 19.08
C ASP A 423 -0.35 25.44 19.21
N ALA A 424 -0.90 24.73 18.23
CA ALA A 424 -2.34 24.61 18.00
C ALA A 424 -2.95 23.22 18.33
N GLY A 425 -2.14 22.24 18.73
CA GLY A 425 -2.59 20.89 19.04
C GLY A 425 -2.57 19.96 17.83
N THR A 426 -3.60 19.12 17.68
CA THR A 426 -3.60 18.09 16.63
C THR A 426 -3.72 18.71 15.24
N ILE A 427 -2.71 18.48 14.40
CA ILE A 427 -2.67 18.94 13.00
C ILE A 427 -2.25 17.76 12.14
N THR A 428 -2.94 17.57 11.02
CA THR A 428 -2.58 16.55 10.04
C THR A 428 -1.65 17.17 9.01
N ILE A 429 -0.57 16.48 8.66
CA ILE A 429 0.43 16.97 7.73
C ILE A 429 0.47 16.04 6.54
N LYS A 430 0.41 16.60 5.34
CA LYS A 430 0.70 15.89 4.10
C LYS A 430 1.73 16.66 3.30
N SER A 431 2.60 15.94 2.62
CA SER A 431 3.61 16.55 1.77
C SER A 431 3.50 16.01 0.35
N THR A 432 3.60 16.90 -0.62
CA THR A 432 3.79 16.58 -2.04
C THR A 432 5.22 16.93 -2.43
N PRO A 433 5.68 16.60 -3.66
CA PRO A 433 6.97 17.08 -4.15
C PRO A 433 7.13 18.60 -4.19
N TYR A 434 6.00 19.34 -4.19
CA TYR A 434 5.95 20.78 -4.45
C TYR A 434 5.41 21.60 -3.30
N ALA A 435 4.83 20.97 -2.27
CA ALA A 435 4.22 21.67 -1.16
C ALA A 435 4.10 20.82 0.11
N ILE A 436 4.02 21.49 1.24
CA ILE A 436 3.63 20.94 2.53
C ILE A 436 2.24 21.49 2.86
N ILE A 437 1.31 20.59 3.14
CA ILE A 437 -0.09 20.87 3.43
C ILE A 437 -0.32 20.56 4.91
N LEU A 438 -0.75 21.57 5.65
CA LEU A 438 -1.17 21.46 7.04
C LEU A 438 -2.68 21.56 7.09
N ASP A 439 -3.34 20.50 7.52
CA ASP A 439 -4.78 20.46 7.77
C ASP A 439 -5.03 20.79 9.25
N THR A 440 -5.66 21.93 9.46
CA THR A 440 -5.93 22.52 10.77
C THR A 440 -7.37 22.29 11.23
N SER A 441 -8.16 21.46 10.53
CA SER A 441 -9.55 21.16 10.89
C SER A 441 -9.71 20.56 12.30
N LEU A 442 -8.71 19.80 12.77
CA LEU A 442 -8.66 19.19 14.09
C LEU A 442 -7.91 20.02 15.15
N ALA A 443 -7.47 21.23 14.79
CA ALA A 443 -6.70 22.07 15.67
C ALA A 443 -7.56 22.61 16.82
N LYS A 444 -7.00 22.66 18.03
CA LYS A 444 -7.71 23.18 19.22
C LYS A 444 -7.94 24.69 19.16
N LYS A 445 -7.07 25.40 18.43
CA LYS A 445 -7.14 26.84 18.16
C LYS A 445 -6.48 27.12 16.81
N ARG A 446 -6.76 28.29 16.23
CA ARG A 446 -6.10 28.74 15.00
C ARG A 446 -4.60 28.98 15.25
N PRO A 447 -3.67 28.35 14.50
CA PRO A 447 -2.24 28.55 14.68
C PRO A 447 -1.80 29.95 14.26
N ASN A 448 -0.75 30.47 14.89
CA ASN A 448 -0.13 31.73 14.44
C ASN A 448 0.91 31.45 13.34
N ILE A 449 0.40 31.21 12.13
CA ILE A 449 1.17 30.76 10.95
C ILE A 449 2.46 31.58 10.73
N LYS A 450 2.36 32.92 10.81
CA LYS A 450 3.52 33.81 10.57
C LYS A 450 4.59 33.65 11.67
N ARG A 451 4.17 33.61 12.93
CA ARG A 451 5.08 33.39 14.06
C ARG A 451 5.70 32.00 13.97
N ASP A 452 4.90 30.98 13.75
CA ASP A 452 5.34 29.59 13.78
C ASP A 452 6.36 29.29 12.66
N LEU A 453 6.14 29.82 11.45
CA LEU A 453 7.12 29.70 10.37
C LEU A 453 8.37 30.58 10.58
N SER A 454 8.29 31.64 11.37
CA SER A 454 9.47 32.44 11.70
C SER A 454 10.49 31.69 12.57
N ILE A 455 10.02 30.74 13.39
CA ILE A 455 10.87 29.90 14.25
C ILE A 455 11.84 29.05 13.40
N LEU A 456 11.48 28.69 12.17
CA LEU A 456 12.35 27.93 11.26
C LEU A 456 13.72 28.59 11.04
N LYS A 457 13.83 29.92 11.17
CA LYS A 457 15.10 30.65 11.06
C LYS A 457 16.09 30.31 12.18
N GLU A 458 15.59 29.86 13.31
CA GLU A 458 16.37 29.51 14.51
C GLU A 458 16.72 28.02 14.57
N PHE A 459 16.11 27.19 13.70
CA PHE A 459 16.37 25.77 13.67
C PHE A 459 17.76 25.44 13.13
N ASN A 460 18.50 24.63 13.89
CA ASN A 460 19.74 24.00 13.43
C ASN A 460 19.51 22.49 13.26
N ILE A 461 19.71 22.00 12.03
CA ILE A 461 19.54 20.58 11.70
C ILE A 461 20.50 19.69 12.48
N GLU A 462 21.73 20.13 12.76
CA GLU A 462 22.68 19.32 13.53
C GLU A 462 22.14 19.01 14.93
N ASN A 463 21.49 19.99 15.57
CA ASN A 463 20.84 19.79 16.86
C ASN A 463 19.64 18.84 16.76
N LEU A 464 18.90 18.84 15.65
CA LEU A 464 17.81 17.89 15.40
C LEU A 464 18.31 16.46 15.14
N ILE A 465 19.42 16.32 14.42
CA ILE A 465 20.07 15.02 14.18
C ILE A 465 20.57 14.45 15.52
N ASN A 466 21.18 15.29 16.34
CA ASN A 466 21.68 14.90 17.66
C ASN A 466 20.53 14.64 18.66
N ASN A 467 19.45 15.42 18.58
CA ASN A 467 18.26 15.29 19.41
C ASN A 467 17.10 14.73 18.57
N SER A 468 17.22 13.45 18.24
CA SER A 468 16.33 12.67 17.36
C SER A 468 14.86 12.56 17.81
N ALA A 469 14.42 13.34 18.80
CA ALA A 469 13.10 13.26 19.41
C ALA A 469 11.96 13.39 18.39
N ILE A 470 12.07 14.31 17.42
CA ILE A 470 11.03 14.51 16.39
C ILE A 470 10.87 13.26 15.53
N ILE A 471 12.00 12.68 15.07
CA ILE A 471 11.96 11.53 14.17
C ILE A 471 11.62 10.25 14.91
N ALA A 472 12.11 10.08 16.14
CA ALA A 472 11.90 8.88 16.95
C ALA A 472 10.42 8.62 17.28
N GLN A 473 9.59 9.65 17.28
CA GLN A 473 8.15 9.54 17.49
C GLN A 473 7.37 9.21 16.21
N SER A 474 8.02 9.26 15.04
CA SER A 474 7.37 9.00 13.76
C SER A 474 7.02 7.52 13.55
N GLU A 475 5.93 7.29 12.84
CA GLU A 475 5.46 5.95 12.44
C GLU A 475 6.49 5.20 11.60
N LEU A 476 7.18 5.92 10.71
CA LEU A 476 8.24 5.36 9.89
C LEU A 476 9.45 4.94 10.74
N PHE A 477 9.84 5.72 11.75
CA PHE A 477 10.89 5.30 12.68
C PHE A 477 10.52 4.03 13.43
N ARG A 478 9.30 3.96 13.97
CA ARG A 478 8.83 2.75 14.67
C ARG A 478 8.89 1.52 13.79
N TYR A 479 8.37 1.63 12.57
CA TYR A 479 8.41 0.54 11.60
C TYR A 479 9.84 0.10 11.29
N LYS A 480 10.73 1.05 10.98
CA LYS A 480 12.13 0.74 10.66
C LYS A 480 12.88 0.16 11.85
N PHE A 481 12.62 0.64 13.05
CA PHE A 481 13.17 0.08 14.27
C PHE A 481 12.81 -1.40 14.43
N ILE A 482 11.56 -1.80 14.18
CA ILE A 482 11.16 -3.21 14.23
C ILE A 482 11.94 -4.05 13.21
N GLN A 483 12.08 -3.56 11.98
CA GLN A 483 12.81 -4.27 10.92
C GLN A 483 14.30 -4.42 11.25
N THR A 484 14.96 -3.33 11.66
CA THR A 484 16.36 -3.35 12.08
C THR A 484 16.55 -4.23 13.31
N ALA A 485 15.64 -4.19 14.30
CA ALA A 485 15.72 -5.06 15.49
C ALA A 485 15.55 -6.56 15.15
N LYS A 486 14.76 -6.90 14.12
CA LYS A 486 14.71 -8.27 13.57
C LYS A 486 16.07 -8.66 12.96
N LEU A 487 16.68 -7.77 12.17
CA LEU A 487 18.01 -7.99 11.58
C LEU A 487 19.11 -8.11 12.63
N PHE A 488 19.03 -7.44 13.78
CA PHE A 488 19.97 -7.61 14.89
C PHE A 488 19.66 -8.82 15.80
N GLY A 489 18.59 -9.57 15.53
CA GLY A 489 18.22 -10.79 16.27
C GLY A 489 17.58 -10.56 17.65
N ILE A 490 17.18 -9.32 17.95
CA ILE A 490 16.40 -8.95 19.14
C ILE A 490 14.98 -9.47 19.02
N ILE A 491 14.39 -9.30 17.84
CA ILE A 491 13.03 -9.72 17.52
C ILE A 491 13.13 -10.95 16.61
N GLU A 492 12.38 -12.01 16.92
CA GLU A 492 12.31 -13.17 16.04
C GLU A 492 11.65 -12.79 14.71
N LYS A 493 12.15 -13.35 13.61
CA LYS A 493 11.79 -12.96 12.23
C LYS A 493 10.27 -12.91 11.96
N ASN A 494 9.53 -13.90 12.49
CA ASN A 494 8.08 -14.06 12.29
C ASN A 494 7.23 -13.40 13.39
N ALA A 495 7.83 -12.66 14.33
CA ALA A 495 7.08 -12.03 15.40
C ALA A 495 6.34 -10.80 14.88
N THR A 496 5.03 -10.73 15.18
CA THR A 496 4.22 -9.53 15.00
C THR A 496 4.29 -8.68 16.26
N ILE A 497 4.59 -7.38 16.10
CA ILE A 497 4.80 -6.47 17.22
C ILE A 497 3.71 -5.40 17.20
N THR A 498 3.00 -5.25 18.32
CA THR A 498 2.02 -4.17 18.49
C THR A 498 2.72 -2.83 18.75
N ARG A 499 2.05 -1.73 18.44
CA ARG A 499 2.56 -0.36 18.65
C ARG A 499 3.11 -0.14 20.06
N ASN A 500 2.37 -0.55 21.09
CA ASN A 500 2.77 -0.39 22.49
C ASN A 500 4.06 -1.14 22.86
N ILE A 501 4.29 -2.32 22.28
CA ILE A 501 5.51 -3.11 22.51
C ILE A 501 6.69 -2.45 21.77
N ALA A 502 6.46 -2.01 20.53
CA ALA A 502 7.48 -1.31 19.75
C ALA A 502 7.97 -0.04 20.46
N ASP A 503 7.06 0.78 20.97
CA ASP A 503 7.41 2.03 21.68
C ASP A 503 8.25 1.76 22.95
N LYS A 504 7.96 0.68 23.69
CA LYS A 504 8.78 0.24 24.85
C LYS A 504 10.18 -0.22 24.43
N LEU A 505 10.29 -0.99 23.35
CA LEU A 505 11.59 -1.44 22.84
C LEU A 505 12.44 -0.25 22.36
N ILE A 506 11.84 0.72 21.67
CA ILE A 506 12.52 1.94 21.22
C ILE A 506 13.10 2.70 22.42
N GLN A 507 12.34 2.81 23.51
CA GLN A 507 12.82 3.45 24.74
C GLN A 507 13.98 2.68 25.38
N LEU A 508 13.89 1.35 25.46
CA LEU A 508 14.92 0.49 26.05
C LEU A 508 16.25 0.55 25.28
N TYR A 509 16.17 0.58 23.95
CA TYR A 509 17.34 0.60 23.06
C TYR A 509 17.77 2.01 22.64
N LYS A 510 17.28 3.06 23.30
CA LYS A 510 17.67 4.44 22.98
C LYS A 510 19.19 4.61 23.12
N GLY A 511 19.84 5.09 22.06
CA GLY A 511 21.30 5.28 22.00
C GLY A 511 22.12 4.03 21.68
N SER A 512 21.49 2.85 21.57
CA SER A 512 22.13 1.64 21.04
C SER A 512 22.48 1.77 19.56
N GLU A 513 23.29 0.84 19.05
CA GLU A 513 23.67 0.85 17.64
C GLU A 513 22.49 0.62 16.69
N ILE A 514 21.49 -0.15 17.12
CA ILE A 514 20.22 -0.32 16.38
C ILE A 514 19.50 1.02 16.21
N TYR A 515 19.42 1.81 17.28
CA TYR A 515 18.74 3.10 17.24
C TYR A 515 19.45 4.07 16.29
N LYS A 516 20.79 4.08 16.31
CA LYS A 516 21.62 4.88 15.39
C LYS A 516 21.48 4.40 13.95
N GLU A 517 21.45 3.09 13.73
CA GLU A 517 21.25 2.49 12.40
C GLU A 517 19.92 2.94 11.79
N VAL A 518 18.84 2.88 12.56
CA VAL A 518 17.52 3.34 12.11
C VAL A 518 17.56 4.82 11.72
N LEU A 519 18.17 5.68 12.54
CA LEU A 519 18.33 7.09 12.17
C LEU A 519 19.15 7.26 10.90
N ARG A 520 20.26 6.54 10.75
CA ARG A 520 21.11 6.59 9.55
C ARG A 520 20.32 6.19 8.30
N ASP A 521 19.58 5.08 8.35
CA ASP A 521 18.73 4.61 7.25
C ASP A 521 17.68 5.67 6.88
N LEU A 522 16.98 6.23 7.87
CA LEU A 522 15.99 7.26 7.64
C LEU A 522 16.58 8.52 6.99
N TYR A 523 17.67 9.05 7.54
CA TYR A 523 18.33 10.24 7.01
C TYR A 523 18.96 10.03 5.63
N LYS A 524 19.25 8.78 5.26
CA LYS A 524 19.85 8.45 3.98
C LYS A 524 18.83 8.14 2.89
N ASN A 525 17.83 7.33 3.23
CA ASN A 525 16.94 6.69 2.27
C ASN A 525 15.51 7.26 2.28
N TYR A 526 15.13 7.98 3.34
CA TYR A 526 13.76 8.46 3.52
C TYR A 526 13.64 9.98 3.72
N TYR A 527 14.75 10.66 4.00
CA TYR A 527 14.80 12.11 4.18
C TYR A 527 15.94 12.70 3.37
N ASP A 528 15.69 13.88 2.80
CA ASP A 528 16.72 14.67 2.15
C ASP A 528 17.18 15.78 3.11
N VAL A 529 18.16 15.44 3.95
CA VAL A 529 18.66 16.33 5.00
C VAL A 529 19.48 17.47 4.41
N GLU A 530 20.20 17.21 3.32
CA GLU A 530 21.10 18.17 2.67
C GLU A 530 20.30 19.37 2.17
N HIS A 531 19.28 19.15 1.34
CA HIS A 531 18.51 20.25 0.76
C HIS A 531 17.61 20.95 1.79
N VAL A 532 17.15 20.26 2.84
CA VAL A 532 16.45 20.92 3.95
C VAL A 532 17.40 21.82 4.75
N ASN A 533 18.68 21.44 4.91
CA ASN A 533 19.69 22.28 5.55
C ASN A 533 19.97 23.54 4.74
N GLU A 534 20.06 23.41 3.42
CA GLU A 534 20.23 24.53 2.50
C GLU A 534 19.02 25.48 2.54
N PHE A 535 17.81 24.93 2.57
CA PHE A 535 16.56 25.68 2.69
C PHE A 535 16.52 26.50 4.00
N LEU A 536 16.77 25.86 5.15
CA LEU A 536 16.80 26.54 6.45
C LEU A 536 17.93 27.57 6.53
N SER A 537 19.10 27.27 5.96
CA SER A 537 20.21 28.21 5.88
C SER A 537 19.85 29.44 5.06
N SER A 538 19.12 29.27 3.94
CA SER A 538 18.64 30.37 3.10
C SER A 538 17.58 31.23 3.79
N LEU A 539 16.72 30.64 4.63
CA LEU A 539 15.79 31.39 5.48
C LEU A 539 16.52 32.22 6.55
N ARG A 540 17.62 31.68 7.11
CA ARG A 540 18.43 32.34 8.14
C ARG A 540 19.25 33.50 7.58
N THR A 541 19.84 33.35 6.39
CA THR A 541 20.58 34.45 5.72
C THR A 541 19.65 35.51 5.12
N GLY A 542 18.36 35.21 4.96
CA GLY A 542 17.37 36.10 4.38
C GLY A 542 17.36 36.09 2.84
N SER A 543 18.09 35.18 2.19
CA SER A 543 17.99 34.96 0.74
C SER A 543 16.64 34.34 0.34
N LEU A 544 15.98 33.67 1.29
CA LEU A 544 14.65 33.11 1.13
C LEU A 544 13.68 33.70 2.17
N ARG A 545 12.45 34.04 1.77
CA ARG A 545 11.40 34.58 2.67
C ARG A 545 10.02 34.02 2.36
N PHE A 546 9.17 33.91 3.38
CA PHE A 546 7.76 33.55 3.21
C PHE A 546 6.93 34.74 2.75
N GLU A 547 6.07 34.54 1.75
CA GLU A 547 5.03 35.50 1.33
C GLU A 547 3.65 34.88 1.58
N PHE A 548 2.81 35.56 2.36
CA PHE A 548 1.55 35.00 2.87
C PHE A 548 0.36 35.53 2.07
N TYR A 549 -0.52 34.64 1.65
CA TYR A 549 -1.70 34.95 0.86
C TYR A 549 -2.97 34.35 1.47
N ASP A 550 -4.05 35.13 1.47
CA ASP A 550 -5.39 34.69 1.86
C ASP A 550 -6.39 35.35 0.90
N PHE A 551 -6.92 34.57 -0.04
CA PHE A 551 -7.75 35.07 -1.15
C PHE A 551 -9.25 34.79 -1.00
N GLY A 552 -9.71 34.14 0.08
CA GLY A 552 -11.10 33.66 0.17
C GLY A 552 -11.43 32.46 -0.75
N GLU A 553 -10.74 32.27 -1.87
CA GLU A 553 -10.74 31.06 -2.73
C GLU A 553 -9.33 30.43 -2.92
N LEU A 554 -9.26 29.15 -3.33
CA LEU A 554 -8.00 28.44 -3.54
C LEU A 554 -7.40 28.80 -4.91
N SER A 555 -6.09 29.05 -4.98
CA SER A 555 -5.41 29.30 -6.25
C SER A 555 -5.47 28.07 -7.17
N PRO A 556 -5.32 28.22 -8.50
CA PRO A 556 -5.23 27.10 -9.43
C PRO A 556 -4.15 26.08 -9.03
N PHE A 557 -2.96 26.55 -8.64
CA PHE A 557 -1.89 25.67 -8.18
C PHE A 557 -2.21 25.00 -6.83
N ALA A 558 -2.87 25.70 -5.91
CA ALA A 558 -3.35 25.13 -4.65
C ALA A 558 -4.31 23.95 -4.88
N ASN A 559 -5.27 24.13 -5.79
CA ASN A 559 -6.22 23.10 -6.17
C ASN A 559 -5.51 21.88 -6.78
N GLU A 560 -4.53 22.09 -7.66
CA GLU A 560 -3.74 21.00 -8.25
C GLU A 560 -2.91 20.26 -7.20
N VAL A 561 -2.30 20.96 -6.25
CA VAL A 561 -1.55 20.35 -5.13
C VAL A 561 -2.48 19.52 -4.25
N LEU A 562 -3.66 20.03 -3.89
CA LEU A 562 -4.66 19.29 -3.12
C LEU A 562 -5.21 18.10 -3.91
N ARG A 563 -5.49 18.27 -5.21
CA ARG A 563 -5.88 17.18 -6.13
C ARG A 563 -4.82 16.08 -6.12
N SER A 564 -3.55 16.46 -6.23
CA SER A 564 -2.45 15.50 -6.18
C SER A 564 -2.35 14.79 -4.83
N ALA A 565 -2.61 15.47 -3.71
CA ALA A 565 -2.44 14.93 -2.36
C ALA A 565 -3.62 14.08 -1.86
N TYR A 566 -4.84 14.31 -2.38
CA TYR A 566 -6.07 13.67 -1.88
C TYR A 566 -6.87 12.94 -2.97
N TYR A 567 -6.70 13.29 -4.26
CA TYR A 567 -7.65 12.92 -5.32
C TYR A 567 -7.10 12.05 -6.46
N TYR A 568 -5.88 11.47 -6.37
CA TYR A 568 -5.36 10.51 -7.39
C TYR A 568 -6.12 9.16 -7.47
N LYS A 569 -7.38 9.12 -7.01
CA LYS A 569 -8.29 7.97 -6.98
C LYS A 569 -9.40 8.04 -8.03
N GLU A 570 -9.23 8.85 -9.09
CA GLU A 570 -10.21 9.01 -10.19
C GLU A 570 -10.67 7.69 -10.82
N LEU A 571 -9.80 6.67 -10.83
CA LEU A 571 -10.09 5.34 -11.37
C LEU A 571 -10.48 4.28 -10.33
N LEU A 572 -10.53 4.65 -9.04
CA LEU A 572 -10.53 3.69 -7.92
C LEU A 572 -11.86 3.58 -7.16
N LEU A 573 -12.91 4.33 -7.48
CA LEU A 573 -14.19 4.25 -6.76
C LEU A 573 -15.13 3.19 -7.36
N PRO A 574 -15.58 2.18 -6.57
CA PRO A 574 -16.87 1.56 -6.76
C PRO A 574 -17.93 2.20 -5.86
N VAL A 575 -19.18 1.92 -6.21
CA VAL A 575 -20.44 2.42 -5.63
C VAL A 575 -20.64 1.99 -4.16
N THR A 576 -21.33 2.83 -3.38
CA THR A 576 -21.63 2.75 -1.94
C THR A 576 -22.27 1.42 -1.44
N PRO A 577 -22.07 1.03 -0.16
CA PRO A 577 -22.10 -0.38 0.27
C PRO A 577 -23.44 -1.00 0.72
N GLY A 578 -24.46 -0.21 1.06
CA GLY A 578 -25.61 -0.72 1.82
C GLY A 578 -26.50 -1.77 1.12
N SER A 579 -26.57 -1.77 -0.22
CA SER A 579 -27.38 -2.73 -0.99
C SER A 579 -26.56 -3.93 -1.53
N ILE A 580 -25.24 -3.77 -1.63
CA ILE A 580 -24.33 -4.78 -2.18
C ILE A 580 -24.00 -5.84 -1.15
N GLU A 581 -23.82 -5.49 0.13
CA GLU A 581 -23.50 -6.46 1.19
C GLU A 581 -24.55 -7.56 1.33
N LEU A 582 -25.82 -7.15 1.40
CA LEU A 582 -26.93 -8.06 1.48
C LEU A 582 -27.00 -8.93 0.21
N LYS A 583 -26.81 -8.32 -0.97
CA LYS A 583 -26.82 -9.04 -2.24
C LYS A 583 -25.70 -10.08 -2.33
N GLN A 584 -24.48 -9.74 -1.90
CA GLN A 584 -23.33 -10.64 -1.91
C GLN A 584 -23.45 -11.76 -0.87
N PHE A 585 -24.03 -11.47 0.31
CA PHE A 585 -24.34 -12.50 1.31
C PHE A 585 -25.35 -13.50 0.75
N ILE A 586 -26.39 -13.01 0.07
CA ILE A 586 -27.39 -13.84 -0.62
C ILE A 586 -26.72 -14.70 -1.70
N GLU A 587 -25.97 -14.10 -2.63
CA GLU A 587 -25.28 -14.83 -3.71
C GLU A 587 -24.32 -15.89 -3.17
N GLY A 588 -23.62 -15.61 -2.07
CA GLY A 588 -22.72 -16.56 -1.40
C GLY A 588 -23.44 -17.73 -0.73
N MET A 589 -24.67 -17.52 -0.27
CA MET A 589 -25.50 -18.57 0.33
C MET A 589 -26.23 -19.41 -0.72
N GLU A 590 -26.74 -18.81 -1.78
CA GLU A 590 -27.54 -19.50 -2.80
C GLU A 590 -26.76 -20.62 -3.51
N GLY A 591 -25.45 -20.43 -3.76
CA GLY A 591 -24.59 -21.45 -4.37
C GLY A 591 -24.05 -22.52 -3.42
N LYS A 592 -24.36 -22.46 -2.11
CA LYS A 592 -23.72 -23.32 -1.11
C LYS A 592 -24.35 -24.72 -1.09
N LYS A 593 -23.50 -25.73 -1.28
CA LYS A 593 -23.86 -27.16 -1.09
C LYS A 593 -23.74 -27.49 0.40
N VAL A 594 -24.85 -27.89 1.02
CA VAL A 594 -24.93 -28.27 2.44
C VAL A 594 -25.03 -29.78 2.55
N GLU A 595 -24.14 -30.37 3.34
CA GLU A 595 -24.20 -31.78 3.68
C GLU A 595 -25.09 -32.01 4.89
N LEU A 596 -25.92 -33.03 4.78
CA LEU A 596 -26.99 -33.36 5.69
C LEU A 596 -26.84 -34.80 6.16
N LEU A 597 -27.27 -35.05 7.39
CA LEU A 597 -27.23 -36.34 8.05
C LEU A 597 -28.61 -36.64 8.62
N CYS A 598 -29.17 -37.79 8.29
CA CYS A 598 -30.40 -38.24 8.92
C CYS A 598 -30.10 -38.75 10.34
N THR A 599 -30.69 -38.14 11.36
CA THR A 599 -30.49 -38.55 12.76
C THR A 599 -31.16 -39.88 13.10
N PHE A 600 -32.09 -40.35 12.25
CA PHE A 600 -32.77 -41.63 12.41
C PHE A 600 -31.99 -42.81 11.80
N CYS A 601 -31.63 -42.72 10.51
CA CYS A 601 -30.99 -43.84 9.81
C CYS A 601 -29.48 -43.66 9.59
N GLY A 602 -28.90 -42.48 9.87
CA GLY A 602 -27.49 -42.17 9.65
C GLY A 602 -27.10 -41.91 8.19
N PHE A 603 -28.08 -41.85 7.27
CA PHE A 603 -27.79 -41.62 5.85
C PHE A 603 -27.31 -40.19 5.60
N ARG A 604 -26.19 -40.06 4.87
CA ARG A 604 -25.59 -38.78 4.47
C ARG A 604 -26.01 -38.43 3.04
N PHE A 605 -26.42 -37.19 2.85
CA PHE A 605 -26.77 -36.66 1.52
C PHE A 605 -26.48 -35.16 1.48
N SER A 606 -26.60 -34.55 0.30
CA SER A 606 -26.34 -33.12 0.13
C SER A 606 -27.45 -32.44 -0.66
N LYS A 607 -27.74 -31.18 -0.34
CA LYS A 607 -28.61 -30.30 -1.13
C LYS A 607 -27.93 -28.96 -1.40
N ILE A 608 -28.29 -28.31 -2.49
CA ILE A 608 -27.86 -26.94 -2.80
C ILE A 608 -28.96 -25.99 -2.30
N LEU A 609 -28.58 -24.90 -1.61
CA LEU A 609 -29.55 -23.99 -0.99
C LEU A 609 -30.47 -23.27 -2.01
N SER A 610 -30.00 -22.99 -3.22
CA SER A 610 -30.80 -22.39 -4.29
C SER A 610 -31.95 -23.29 -4.78
N GLU A 611 -31.79 -24.61 -4.71
CA GLU A 611 -32.77 -25.59 -5.19
C GLU A 611 -33.95 -25.79 -4.22
N LEU A 612 -33.82 -25.31 -2.98
CA LEU A 612 -34.84 -25.44 -1.94
C LEU A 612 -35.85 -24.30 -2.01
N LYS A 613 -37.14 -24.64 -1.94
CA LYS A 613 -38.23 -23.67 -1.81
C LYS A 613 -38.49 -23.33 -0.34
N GLU A 614 -38.97 -22.12 -0.08
CA GLU A 614 -39.35 -21.69 1.26
C GLU A 614 -40.52 -22.55 1.78
N GLY A 615 -40.40 -23.08 3.01
CA GLY A 615 -41.40 -23.99 3.58
C GLY A 615 -41.32 -25.45 3.11
N GLU A 616 -40.38 -25.82 2.23
CA GLU A 616 -40.15 -27.20 1.82
C GLU A 616 -39.59 -28.02 2.99
N LYS A 617 -40.26 -29.13 3.34
CA LYS A 617 -39.75 -30.08 4.34
C LYS A 617 -38.66 -30.96 3.75
N ILE A 618 -37.50 -30.95 4.39
CA ILE A 618 -36.36 -31.76 3.97
C ILE A 618 -36.49 -33.16 4.56
N LYS A 619 -36.54 -34.16 3.68
CA LYS A 619 -36.65 -35.58 4.07
C LYS A 619 -35.40 -36.34 3.72
N CYS A 620 -35.08 -37.33 4.53
CA CYS A 620 -34.04 -38.31 4.20
C CYS A 620 -34.46 -39.13 2.97
N PRO A 621 -33.64 -39.22 1.91
CA PRO A 621 -33.97 -39.99 0.71
C PRO A 621 -33.95 -41.51 0.95
N ALA A 622 -33.27 -41.99 2.00
CA ALA A 622 -33.17 -43.42 2.31
C ALA A 622 -34.34 -43.95 3.16
N CYS A 623 -34.80 -43.19 4.17
CA CYS A 623 -35.80 -43.66 5.13
C CYS A 623 -37.05 -42.77 5.24
N GLY A 624 -37.11 -41.64 4.53
CA GLY A 624 -38.25 -40.72 4.56
C GLY A 624 -38.40 -39.88 5.83
N SER A 625 -37.50 -40.02 6.82
CA SER A 625 -37.56 -39.23 8.06
C SER A 625 -37.31 -37.73 7.81
N ASN A 626 -38.07 -36.89 8.52
CA ASN A 626 -37.87 -35.44 8.52
C ASN A 626 -36.79 -34.98 9.53
N MET A 627 -36.25 -35.91 10.32
CA MET A 627 -35.21 -35.61 11.31
C MET A 627 -33.84 -35.64 10.64
N VAL A 628 -33.43 -34.48 10.13
CA VAL A 628 -32.22 -34.29 9.33
C VAL A 628 -31.41 -33.13 9.92
N SER A 629 -30.16 -33.38 10.32
CA SER A 629 -29.23 -32.36 10.82
C SER A 629 -28.20 -31.97 9.76
N VAL A 630 -27.52 -30.84 9.94
CA VAL A 630 -26.26 -30.56 9.20
C VAL A 630 -25.20 -31.58 9.60
N TYR A 631 -24.44 -32.08 8.62
CA TYR A 631 -23.39 -33.07 8.85
C TYR A 631 -22.24 -32.48 9.68
N LYS A 632 -21.84 -33.21 10.72
CA LYS A 632 -20.58 -33.08 11.44
C LYS A 632 -20.09 -34.48 11.80
N GLU A 633 -18.78 -34.67 11.83
CA GLU A 633 -18.16 -35.97 12.11
C GLU A 633 -18.57 -36.47 13.50
N GLU A 634 -18.55 -35.58 14.50
CA GLU A 634 -18.93 -35.90 15.88
C GLU A 634 -20.42 -36.27 16.01
N TYR A 635 -21.28 -35.70 15.15
CA TYR A 635 -22.70 -36.05 15.13
C TYR A 635 -22.89 -37.46 14.56
N MET A 636 -22.20 -37.78 13.46
CA MET A 636 -22.25 -39.10 12.83
C MET A 636 -21.81 -40.20 13.79
N GLU A 637 -20.66 -40.03 14.44
CA GLU A 637 -20.14 -40.99 15.43
C GLU A 637 -21.13 -41.23 16.57
N SER A 638 -21.71 -40.15 17.12
CA SER A 638 -22.69 -40.27 18.20
C SER A 638 -23.97 -40.99 17.77
N ILE A 639 -24.46 -40.74 16.55
CA ILE A 639 -25.67 -41.40 15.99
C ILE A 639 -25.39 -42.88 15.71
N GLU A 640 -24.22 -43.23 15.17
CA GLU A 640 -23.85 -44.62 14.92
C GLU A 640 -23.75 -45.44 16.21
N LYS A 641 -23.17 -44.89 17.27
CA LYS A 641 -23.11 -45.54 18.58
C LYS A 641 -24.50 -45.78 19.17
N VAL A 642 -25.39 -44.78 19.07
CA VAL A 642 -26.79 -44.95 19.50
C VAL A 642 -27.48 -46.06 18.71
N LYS A 643 -27.26 -46.15 17.39
CA LYS A 643 -27.83 -47.21 16.55
C LYS A 643 -27.30 -48.61 16.92
N LYS A 644 -26.04 -48.70 17.33
CA LYS A 644 -25.41 -49.95 17.81
C LYS A 644 -25.74 -50.26 19.29
N SER A 645 -26.55 -49.45 19.95
CA SER A 645 -26.88 -49.55 21.38
C SER A 645 -25.66 -49.46 22.30
N GLU A 646 -24.63 -48.72 21.89
CA GLU A 646 -23.41 -48.49 22.67
C GLU A 646 -23.59 -47.34 23.68
N LYS A 647 -22.85 -47.37 24.79
CA LYS A 647 -22.89 -46.29 25.79
C LYS A 647 -22.14 -45.06 25.29
N LEU A 648 -22.83 -43.92 25.23
CA LEU A 648 -22.24 -42.61 24.93
C LEU A 648 -21.55 -42.01 26.16
N SER A 649 -20.36 -41.44 25.95
CA SER A 649 -19.70 -40.53 26.89
C SER A 649 -20.47 -39.20 27.05
N GLU A 650 -20.11 -38.41 28.05
CA GLU A 650 -20.77 -37.12 28.32
C GLU A 650 -20.70 -36.15 27.13
N LYS A 651 -19.53 -36.05 26.47
CA LYS A 651 -19.35 -35.24 25.25
C LYS A 651 -20.18 -35.77 24.08
N GLU A 652 -20.23 -37.09 23.89
CA GLU A 652 -21.01 -37.69 22.80
C GLU A 652 -22.51 -37.56 23.01
N ARG A 653 -23.00 -37.60 24.26
CA ARG A 653 -24.40 -37.27 24.58
C ARG A 653 -24.74 -35.83 24.22
N GLN A 654 -23.82 -34.90 24.45
CA GLN A 654 -23.99 -33.51 24.06
C GLN A 654 -24.08 -33.38 22.53
N TYR A 655 -23.15 -34.00 21.78
CA TYR A 655 -23.19 -33.97 20.31
C TYR A 655 -24.46 -34.62 19.74
N TYR A 656 -24.90 -35.75 20.31
CA TYR A 656 -26.15 -36.39 19.93
C TYR A 656 -27.35 -35.45 20.18
N SER A 657 -27.43 -34.84 21.36
CA SER A 657 -28.48 -33.86 21.69
C SER A 657 -28.45 -32.64 20.76
N GLU A 658 -27.27 -32.11 20.44
CA GLU A 658 -27.13 -30.98 19.51
C GLU A 658 -27.55 -31.35 18.09
N SER A 659 -27.30 -32.60 17.65
CA SER A 659 -27.75 -33.11 16.36
C SER A 659 -29.28 -33.19 16.28
N LEU A 660 -29.96 -33.60 17.36
CA LEU A 660 -31.41 -33.63 17.43
C LEU A 660 -32.01 -32.23 17.41
N THR A 661 -31.47 -31.29 18.21
CA THR A 661 -31.91 -29.90 18.19
C THR A 661 -31.69 -29.25 16.82
N CYS A 662 -30.59 -29.57 16.14
CA CYS A 662 -30.32 -29.15 14.77
C CYS A 662 -31.40 -29.68 13.80
N ALA A 663 -31.77 -30.95 13.93
CA ALA A 663 -32.82 -31.57 13.13
C ALA A 663 -34.21 -30.97 13.40
N ASP A 664 -34.52 -30.64 14.65
CA ASP A 664 -35.77 -29.96 15.01
C ASP A 664 -35.88 -28.59 14.34
N LEU A 665 -34.81 -27.79 14.40
CA LEU A 665 -34.77 -26.48 13.73
C LEU A 665 -34.99 -26.60 12.22
N ILE A 666 -34.37 -27.60 11.58
CA ILE A 666 -34.52 -27.86 10.14
C ILE A 666 -35.95 -28.33 9.81
N ASN A 667 -36.55 -29.17 10.64
CA ASN A 667 -37.93 -29.62 10.45
C ASN A 667 -38.95 -28.50 10.64
N GLU A 668 -38.70 -27.56 11.56
CA GLU A 668 -39.59 -26.42 11.85
C GLU A 668 -39.42 -25.26 10.85
N TYR A 669 -38.18 -24.84 10.56
CA TYR A 669 -37.90 -23.63 9.77
C TYR A 669 -37.36 -23.92 8.35
N GLY A 670 -37.16 -25.18 7.99
CA GLY A 670 -36.78 -25.61 6.63
C GLY A 670 -35.52 -24.91 6.10
N LYS A 671 -35.66 -24.24 4.95
CA LYS A 671 -34.59 -23.50 4.29
C LYS A 671 -33.94 -22.44 5.20
N ARG A 672 -34.73 -21.71 6.01
CA ARG A 672 -34.19 -20.68 6.93
C ARG A 672 -33.23 -21.28 7.95
N ALA A 673 -33.56 -22.44 8.51
CA ALA A 673 -32.67 -23.13 9.45
C ALA A 673 -31.35 -23.57 8.78
N LEU A 674 -31.42 -24.09 7.55
CA LEU A 674 -30.19 -24.44 6.83
C LEU A 674 -29.33 -23.22 6.52
N VAL A 675 -29.93 -22.09 6.14
CA VAL A 675 -29.19 -20.83 5.93
C VAL A 675 -28.52 -20.40 7.23
N ALA A 676 -29.27 -20.34 8.34
CA ALA A 676 -28.73 -19.93 9.64
C ALA A 676 -27.58 -20.83 10.15
N LEU A 677 -27.74 -22.15 10.04
CA LEU A 677 -26.74 -23.13 10.46
C LEU A 677 -25.54 -23.22 9.51
N SER A 678 -25.70 -22.74 8.28
CA SER A 678 -24.62 -22.63 7.29
C SER A 678 -23.84 -21.32 7.39
N THR A 679 -24.32 -20.35 8.16
CA THR A 679 -23.62 -19.09 8.43
C THR A 679 -22.41 -19.34 9.34
N TYR A 680 -21.27 -18.79 8.94
CA TYR A 680 -20.02 -19.01 9.64
C TYR A 680 -20.09 -18.49 11.09
N GLY A 681 -19.68 -19.32 12.04
CA GLY A 681 -19.66 -18.95 13.46
C GLY A 681 -21.00 -19.06 14.20
N ILE A 682 -22.08 -19.45 13.52
CA ILE A 682 -23.40 -19.61 14.14
C ILE A 682 -23.59 -21.07 14.54
N GLY A 683 -23.61 -21.32 15.86
CA GLY A 683 -23.96 -22.63 16.43
C GLY A 683 -25.48 -22.84 16.56
N VAL A 684 -25.88 -24.08 16.88
CA VAL A 684 -27.30 -24.50 17.00
C VAL A 684 -28.09 -23.60 17.96
N LYS A 685 -27.49 -23.23 19.10
CA LYS A 685 -28.14 -22.35 20.10
C LYS A 685 -28.36 -20.93 19.57
N THR A 686 -27.41 -20.38 18.82
CA THR A 686 -27.52 -19.03 18.23
C THR A 686 -28.51 -19.02 17.08
N ALA A 687 -28.46 -20.05 16.21
CA ALA A 687 -29.44 -20.23 15.14
C ALA A 687 -30.87 -20.34 15.68
N ALA A 688 -31.09 -21.12 16.75
CA ALA A 688 -32.38 -21.25 17.41
C ALA A 688 -32.92 -19.91 17.94
N LYS A 689 -32.06 -19.06 18.51
CA LYS A 689 -32.46 -17.72 19.01
C LYS A 689 -32.93 -16.82 17.86
N ILE A 690 -32.18 -16.79 16.75
CA ILE A 690 -32.48 -15.94 15.59
C ILE A 690 -33.76 -16.40 14.88
N LEU A 691 -33.93 -17.71 14.69
CA LEU A 691 -35.12 -18.27 14.02
C LEU A 691 -36.42 -18.02 14.82
N LYS A 692 -36.35 -18.00 16.15
CA LYS A 692 -37.49 -17.71 17.04
C LYS A 692 -37.96 -16.25 17.03
N MET A 693 -37.21 -15.31 16.46
CA MET A 693 -37.60 -13.89 16.43
C MET A 693 -38.70 -13.58 15.39
N VAL A 694 -39.18 -14.59 14.63
CA VAL A 694 -40.28 -14.55 13.65
C VAL A 694 -40.35 -13.23 12.86
N ARG A 695 -39.32 -12.97 12.04
CA ARG A 695 -39.31 -11.82 11.11
C ARG A 695 -40.22 -12.12 9.91
N SER A 696 -41.16 -11.22 9.64
CA SER A 696 -42.10 -11.30 8.51
C SER A 696 -41.41 -11.11 7.15
N ASP A 697 -40.41 -10.24 7.09
CA ASP A 697 -39.57 -10.02 5.91
C ASP A 697 -38.23 -10.76 6.03
N TYR A 698 -37.93 -11.58 5.01
CA TYR A 698 -36.75 -12.41 4.90
C TYR A 698 -35.45 -11.58 4.95
N LYS A 699 -35.49 -10.33 4.49
CA LYS A 699 -34.35 -9.40 4.54
C LYS A 699 -33.86 -9.15 5.97
N TYR A 700 -34.76 -8.97 6.94
CA TYR A 700 -34.37 -8.73 8.33
C TYR A 700 -33.79 -9.98 9.00
N PHE A 701 -34.29 -11.16 8.64
CA PHE A 701 -33.69 -12.43 9.07
C PHE A 701 -32.22 -12.55 8.61
N LEU A 702 -31.92 -12.15 7.37
CA LEU A 702 -30.54 -12.14 6.87
C LEU A 702 -29.67 -11.12 7.62
N ILE A 703 -30.22 -9.94 7.95
CA ILE A 703 -29.51 -8.93 8.76
C ILE A 703 -29.18 -9.47 10.15
N ASP A 704 -30.13 -10.13 10.83
CA ASP A 704 -29.90 -10.73 12.15
C ASP A 704 -28.79 -11.81 12.10
N LEU A 705 -28.68 -12.58 11.00
CA LEU A 705 -27.59 -13.54 10.80
C LEU A 705 -26.24 -12.86 10.59
N ILE A 706 -26.20 -11.78 9.81
CA ILE A 706 -24.99 -11.00 9.57
C ILE A 706 -24.47 -10.42 10.90
N GLU A 707 -25.36 -9.85 11.73
CA GLU A 707 -24.99 -9.34 13.06
C GLU A 707 -24.49 -10.43 14.01
N ALA A 708 -25.13 -11.60 14.02
CA ALA A 708 -24.69 -12.72 14.85
C ALA A 708 -23.30 -13.25 14.44
N GLN A 709 -23.02 -13.31 13.13
CA GLN A 709 -21.71 -13.65 12.59
C GLN A 709 -20.65 -12.63 13.00
N LYS A 710 -20.96 -11.33 12.92
CA LYS A 710 -20.08 -10.24 13.38
C LYS A 710 -19.70 -10.40 14.85
N ASN A 711 -20.70 -10.62 15.71
CA ASN A 711 -20.50 -10.81 17.14
C ASN A 711 -19.62 -12.03 17.45
N TYR A 712 -19.85 -13.17 16.79
CA TYR A 712 -19.02 -14.36 17.00
C TYR A 712 -17.54 -14.08 16.69
N ILE A 713 -17.26 -13.44 15.55
CA ILE A 713 -15.88 -13.15 15.12
C ILE A 713 -15.21 -12.18 16.11
N LYS A 714 -15.92 -11.15 16.56
CA LYS A 714 -15.44 -10.18 17.54
C LYS A 714 -15.01 -10.83 18.87
N TYR A 715 -15.78 -11.79 19.37
CA TYR A 715 -15.55 -12.36 20.71
C TYR A 715 -14.74 -13.66 20.72
N ARG A 716 -14.62 -14.39 19.60
CA ARG A 716 -13.94 -15.69 19.54
C ARG A 716 -12.49 -15.66 20.06
N LYS A 717 -11.77 -14.56 19.86
CA LYS A 717 -10.38 -14.41 20.30
C LYS A 717 -10.20 -14.45 21.83
N PHE A 718 -11.25 -14.15 22.59
CA PHE A 718 -11.23 -14.19 24.06
C PHE A 718 -11.66 -15.55 24.63
N TRP A 719 -12.04 -16.51 23.77
CA TRP A 719 -12.62 -17.80 24.20
C TRP A 719 -11.59 -18.94 24.17
N ARG A 720 -10.32 -18.61 23.90
CA ARG A 720 -9.18 -19.52 23.98
C ARG A 720 -8.14 -18.94 24.93
N GLU A 721 -8.48 -18.97 26.21
CA GLU A 721 -7.52 -19.25 27.28
C GLU A 721 -7.72 -20.68 27.74
#